data_AF-A0A8H7GMR3-F1
#
_entry.id   AF-A0A8H7GMR3-F1
#
_cell.length_a   1.000
_cell.length_b   1.000
_cell.length_c   1.000
_cell.angle_alpha   90.00
_cell.angle_beta   90.00
_cell.angle_gamma   90.00
#
_symmetry.space_group_name_H-M   'P 1'
#
loop_
_entity.id
_entity.type
_entity.pdbx_description
1 polymer ?
#
loop_
_entity_poly.entity_id
_entity_poly.type
_entity_poly.pdbx_seq_one_letter_code
_entity_poly.pdbx_strand_id
1 'polypeptide(L)'
;MAEYGATVTHLTPAMGQLLSAQASTAIPSLHHAFFVGDVLTKRDCLRLQTLAENVHIVNMYGTTETQRAVSYFEIASRAKDANYLKNLKDVMPAGTGMHNVQLLVVNRNDRAQTCGVGEIGEIYVRAAGLSEGYRGLPDLNREKFVTNWYVDPEHWIAQDKQNAKPEEASWREAAWFGPETIRGFRIELGEIDTHLSQHPLVRENVTLVRRDKNEEQTLISYIVPKECPELHQLTDDVQELDDPIIHGLAAYGPLIRDIKKHLKKRLAAYAIPSIIVPLVKLPLNPNGKVDKPKLPFPDTAQLEAVAKMAKKAGSLDEESLSELETLVRDLWLSVLPNRPPTIAKDDSFFDLGGHSILGTRMIFELRKKVHVDVPLGVIFKNPTLEAFAKEVGLFMKGDVAELADGTNTADVQTEIDTAQSYSDDAKQLATSALLEKYPSLEALDFSKPISVFVTGVTGFLGSFILRDLLDCRTAAFKVYAHVRASNKEAGFERIRKTGKTYGIWKDEWASHIEVVLGDLAKPQFGMESAEWENLTSSVDVIIHNGAMVHWVYPYATLRDANVISTINVINMCATGKPKYFSFVSSTSTLDTDYFFNASDELTARGLPGIPEADDLKGSASGLGTGYGQSKWAAEYLARQAGERGLKGCITRPGYVTGFSQTGASNTDDFLLRFLKGCAELGQYPNITNTINMVPVDHVARVVVATALHPPQRDHLAVAHVTGHPRITFNQFVGSMRAYGYAVERTDYPTWRSALEKFVVEESQSSALFPLLHFVLDNLPQDTKAPELDDANTVKSLNEDTVLTQQNVSSGAGVEEETVGVYISYLVKIGFLPAPYGQGKALPAIELSDETLALITSGAGGRGSAN
;
A
#
# COMPACT_ATOMS: atom_id res chain seq x y z
N MET A 1 -11.40 -49.07 -3.91
CA MET A 1 -9.93 -49.27 -3.91
C MET A 1 -9.54 -50.57 -3.21
N ALA A 2 -9.92 -50.80 -1.94
CA ALA A 2 -9.61 -52.04 -1.22
C ALA A 2 -10.16 -53.31 -1.91
N GLU A 3 -11.43 -53.30 -2.31
CA GLU A 3 -12.08 -54.43 -3.00
C GLU A 3 -11.36 -54.87 -4.28
N TYR A 4 -10.83 -53.91 -5.05
CA TYR A 4 -10.15 -54.16 -6.32
C TYR A 4 -8.62 -54.22 -6.19
N GLY A 5 -8.07 -54.20 -4.97
CA GLY A 5 -6.63 -54.25 -4.73
C GLY A 5 -5.83 -53.12 -5.38
N ALA A 6 -6.41 -51.91 -5.47
CA ALA A 6 -5.76 -50.78 -6.14
C ALA A 6 -4.38 -50.49 -5.53
N THR A 7 -3.37 -50.39 -6.40
CA THR A 7 -1.98 -50.16 -5.98
C THR A 7 -1.53 -48.72 -6.21
N VAL A 8 -2.12 -48.02 -7.18
CA VAL A 8 -1.82 -46.63 -7.52
C VAL A 8 -3.11 -45.83 -7.64
N THR A 9 -3.09 -44.58 -7.17
CA THR A 9 -4.14 -43.60 -7.45
C THR A 9 -3.54 -42.27 -7.89
N HIS A 10 -4.27 -41.56 -8.74
CA HIS A 10 -3.89 -40.22 -9.20
C HIS A 10 -5.08 -39.29 -9.05
N LEU A 11 -4.97 -38.33 -8.14
CA LEU A 11 -6.05 -37.48 -7.68
C LEU A 11 -5.61 -36.02 -7.67
N THR A 12 -6.56 -35.13 -7.50
CA THR A 12 -6.30 -33.75 -7.14
C THR A 12 -6.40 -33.64 -5.61
N PRO A 13 -5.71 -32.68 -4.95
CA PRO A 13 -5.77 -32.58 -3.50
C PRO A 13 -7.21 -32.51 -2.96
N ALA A 14 -8.07 -31.71 -3.59
CA ALA A 14 -9.50 -31.61 -3.26
C ALA A 14 -10.24 -32.95 -3.37
N MET A 15 -10.00 -33.73 -4.44
CA MET A 15 -10.61 -35.06 -4.57
C MET A 15 -10.08 -36.03 -3.51
N GLY A 16 -8.79 -35.96 -3.18
CA GLY A 16 -8.20 -36.75 -2.09
C GLY A 16 -8.83 -36.44 -0.74
N GLN A 17 -9.04 -35.15 -0.45
CA GLN A 17 -9.74 -34.71 0.75
C GLN A 17 -11.15 -35.27 0.81
N LEU A 18 -11.93 -35.10 -0.27
CA LEU A 18 -13.30 -35.59 -0.35
C LEU A 18 -13.38 -37.11 -0.13
N LEU A 19 -12.55 -37.88 -0.86
CA LEU A 19 -12.55 -39.33 -0.79
C LEU A 19 -12.07 -39.87 0.56
N SER A 20 -11.15 -39.15 1.21
CA SER A 20 -10.60 -39.58 2.50
C SER A 20 -11.37 -39.06 3.71
N ALA A 21 -12.19 -38.01 3.60
CA ALA A 21 -12.86 -37.37 4.73
C ALA A 21 -13.65 -38.36 5.60
N GLN A 22 -14.49 -39.20 4.98
CA GLN A 22 -15.36 -40.16 5.67
C GLN A 22 -14.98 -41.63 5.46
N ALA A 23 -13.89 -41.91 4.73
CA ALA A 23 -13.45 -43.29 4.50
C ALA A 23 -12.86 -43.90 5.78
N SER A 24 -13.20 -45.16 6.06
CA SER A 24 -12.68 -45.93 7.20
C SER A 24 -12.02 -47.25 6.79
N THR A 25 -12.29 -47.74 5.58
CA THR A 25 -11.74 -48.98 5.05
C THR A 25 -10.25 -48.84 4.76
N ALA A 26 -9.44 -49.75 5.32
CA ALA A 26 -8.01 -49.80 5.05
C ALA A 26 -7.72 -50.27 3.60
N ILE A 27 -6.70 -49.70 2.98
CA ILE A 27 -6.26 -49.97 1.61
C ILE A 27 -4.75 -50.28 1.63
N PRO A 28 -4.33 -51.40 2.25
CA PRO A 28 -2.91 -51.74 2.41
C PRO A 28 -2.20 -52.03 1.08
N SER A 29 -2.95 -52.35 0.01
CA SER A 29 -2.42 -52.55 -1.34
C SER A 29 -1.95 -51.25 -1.99
N LEU A 30 -2.45 -50.09 -1.56
CA LEU A 30 -2.15 -48.80 -2.17
C LEU A 30 -0.73 -48.39 -1.78
N HIS A 31 0.19 -48.45 -2.74
CA HIS A 31 1.59 -48.13 -2.52
C HIS A 31 1.99 -46.73 -3.02
N HIS A 32 1.22 -46.11 -3.91
CA HIS A 32 1.48 -44.75 -4.43
C HIS A 32 0.19 -43.96 -4.63
N ALA A 33 0.19 -42.70 -4.20
CA ALA A 33 -0.87 -41.73 -4.46
C ALA A 33 -0.28 -40.43 -5.01
N PHE A 34 -0.64 -40.09 -6.24
CA PHE A 34 -0.17 -38.90 -6.94
C PHE A 34 -1.20 -37.78 -6.78
N PHE A 35 -0.72 -36.59 -6.39
CA PHE A 35 -1.54 -35.39 -6.25
C PHE A 35 -1.03 -34.29 -7.17
N VAL A 36 -1.90 -33.67 -7.97
CA VAL A 36 -1.49 -32.58 -8.87
C VAL A 36 -2.51 -31.46 -9.02
N GLY A 37 -1.97 -30.24 -9.12
CA GLY A 37 -2.68 -29.06 -9.60
C GLY A 37 -3.55 -28.36 -8.56
N ASP A 38 -3.20 -28.51 -7.28
CA ASP A 38 -3.54 -27.61 -6.19
C ASP A 38 -2.54 -27.79 -5.02
N VAL A 39 -2.66 -26.98 -3.97
CA VAL A 39 -1.86 -27.10 -2.75
C VAL A 39 -2.20 -28.41 -2.01
N LEU A 40 -1.18 -29.22 -1.70
CA LEU A 40 -1.33 -30.42 -0.89
C LEU A 40 -0.87 -30.15 0.55
N THR A 41 -1.72 -30.47 1.53
CA THR A 41 -1.40 -30.22 2.94
C THR A 41 -0.94 -31.47 3.67
N LYS A 42 -0.19 -31.27 4.76
CA LYS A 42 0.23 -32.34 5.67
C LYS A 42 -0.97 -33.10 6.25
N ARG A 43 -2.06 -32.38 6.57
CA ARG A 43 -3.30 -32.97 7.12
C ARG A 43 -3.89 -34.01 6.16
N ASP A 44 -3.94 -33.69 4.87
CA ASP A 44 -4.51 -34.57 3.85
C ASP A 44 -3.63 -35.81 3.66
N CYS A 45 -2.32 -35.60 3.66
CA CYS A 45 -1.34 -36.69 3.60
C CYS A 45 -1.49 -37.65 4.79
N LEU A 46 -1.58 -37.10 6.01
CA LEU A 46 -1.80 -37.89 7.23
C LEU A 46 -3.12 -38.66 7.17
N ARG A 47 -4.21 -38.02 6.71
CA ARG A 47 -5.51 -38.67 6.59
C ARG A 47 -5.45 -39.84 5.62
N LEU A 48 -4.81 -39.69 4.46
CA LEU A 48 -4.64 -40.80 3.53
C LEU A 48 -3.78 -41.93 4.11
N GLN A 49 -2.67 -41.60 4.77
CA GLN A 49 -1.80 -42.59 5.42
C GLN A 49 -2.49 -43.35 6.57
N THR A 50 -3.56 -42.80 7.17
CA THR A 50 -4.38 -43.57 8.13
C THR A 50 -5.15 -44.71 7.49
N LEU A 51 -5.49 -44.57 6.20
CA LEU A 51 -6.25 -45.55 5.44
C LEU A 51 -5.33 -46.47 4.65
N ALA A 52 -4.20 -45.97 4.14
CA ALA A 52 -3.24 -46.71 3.35
C ALA A 52 -1.83 -46.55 3.94
N GLU A 53 -1.45 -47.42 4.88
CA GLU A 53 -0.18 -47.26 5.60
C GLU A 53 1.08 -47.43 4.72
N ASN A 54 0.95 -48.16 3.61
CA ASN A 54 2.03 -48.45 2.67
C ASN A 54 2.18 -47.39 1.57
N VAL A 55 1.34 -46.36 1.54
CA VAL A 55 1.30 -45.38 0.45
C VAL A 55 2.44 -44.38 0.52
N HIS A 56 3.22 -44.27 -0.55
CA HIS A 56 4.07 -43.12 -0.84
C HIS A 56 3.22 -42.04 -1.49
N ILE A 57 3.25 -40.83 -0.95
CA ILE A 57 2.44 -39.73 -1.46
C ILE A 57 3.33 -38.85 -2.32
N VAL A 58 2.98 -38.69 -3.60
CA VAL A 58 3.76 -37.91 -4.55
C VAL A 58 3.00 -36.63 -4.85
N ASN A 59 3.46 -35.51 -4.27
CA ASN A 59 2.96 -34.20 -4.64
C ASN A 59 3.59 -33.77 -5.95
N MET A 60 2.79 -33.31 -6.90
CA MET A 60 3.24 -32.90 -8.22
C MET A 60 2.75 -31.51 -8.55
N TYR A 61 3.57 -30.76 -9.30
CA TYR A 61 3.23 -29.42 -9.76
C TYR A 61 3.28 -29.36 -11.29
N GLY A 62 2.34 -28.62 -11.87
CA GLY A 62 2.20 -28.37 -13.30
C GLY A 62 0.99 -27.47 -13.60
N THR A 63 1.02 -26.80 -14.74
CA THR A 63 -0.04 -25.92 -15.24
C THR A 63 -0.56 -26.40 -16.59
N THR A 64 -1.60 -25.76 -17.12
CA THR A 64 -2.21 -26.09 -18.43
C THR A 64 -1.20 -25.98 -19.57
N GLU A 65 -0.26 -25.04 -19.47
CA GLU A 65 0.80 -24.73 -20.43
C GLU A 65 1.94 -25.75 -20.38
N THR A 66 1.90 -26.69 -19.43
CA THR A 66 2.88 -27.76 -19.24
C THR A 66 2.26 -29.13 -19.48
N GLN A 67 3.08 -30.16 -19.71
CA GLN A 67 2.65 -31.56 -19.63
C GLN A 67 2.19 -31.89 -18.20
N ARG A 68 0.90 -31.71 -17.86
CA ARG A 68 0.17 -32.10 -16.63
C ARG A 68 0.91 -31.94 -15.28
N ALA A 69 2.03 -32.63 -15.08
CA ALA A 69 2.98 -32.50 -13.97
C ALA A 69 4.41 -32.41 -14.53
N VAL A 70 5.19 -31.46 -14.01
CA VAL A 70 6.58 -31.20 -14.42
C VAL A 70 7.56 -31.34 -13.26
N SER A 71 7.08 -31.39 -12.02
CA SER A 71 7.90 -31.66 -10.84
C SER A 71 7.19 -32.56 -9.85
N TYR A 72 7.96 -33.12 -8.94
CA TYR A 72 7.45 -34.02 -7.91
C TYR A 72 8.22 -33.90 -6.59
N PHE A 73 7.50 -34.11 -5.49
CA PHE A 73 8.02 -34.31 -4.16
C PHE A 73 7.40 -35.58 -3.57
N GLU A 74 8.22 -36.57 -3.25
CA GLU A 74 7.76 -37.85 -2.71
C GLU A 74 7.84 -37.87 -1.18
N ILE A 75 6.75 -38.27 -0.56
CA ILE A 75 6.59 -38.43 0.88
C ILE A 75 6.61 -39.92 1.18
N ALA A 76 7.52 -40.33 2.06
CA ALA A 76 7.66 -41.73 2.46
C ALA A 76 6.37 -42.26 3.12
N SER A 77 6.09 -43.55 2.90
CA SER A 77 4.95 -44.20 3.53
C SER A 77 5.09 -44.30 5.04
N ARG A 78 3.96 -44.35 5.75
CA ARG A 78 3.94 -44.46 7.21
C ARG A 78 4.58 -45.76 7.68
N ALA A 79 4.42 -46.84 6.91
CA ALA A 79 5.06 -48.13 7.19
C ALA A 79 6.59 -48.07 7.07
N LYS A 80 7.12 -47.20 6.19
CA LYS A 80 8.57 -47.01 6.00
C LYS A 80 9.16 -46.05 7.03
N ASP A 81 8.47 -44.93 7.30
CA ASP A 81 8.84 -43.95 8.32
C ASP A 81 7.59 -43.24 8.87
N ALA A 82 7.19 -43.63 10.09
CA ALA A 82 6.01 -43.09 10.75
C ALA A 82 6.14 -41.61 11.19
N ASN A 83 7.35 -41.04 11.18
CA ASN A 83 7.62 -39.67 11.60
C ASN A 83 7.98 -38.73 10.43
N TYR A 84 8.16 -39.24 9.21
CA TYR A 84 8.55 -38.46 8.04
C TYR A 84 7.70 -37.19 7.84
N LEU A 85 6.37 -37.34 7.84
CA LEU A 85 5.42 -36.22 7.69
C LEU A 85 5.44 -35.24 8.86
N LYS A 86 5.79 -35.67 10.09
CA LYS A 86 5.84 -34.79 11.27
C LYS A 86 6.96 -33.77 11.15
N ASN A 87 8.04 -34.12 10.45
CA ASN A 87 9.21 -33.28 10.28
C ASN A 87 9.10 -32.30 9.10
N LEU A 88 8.01 -32.36 8.33
CA LEU A 88 7.75 -31.43 7.23
C LEU A 88 6.91 -30.24 7.68
N LYS A 89 6.88 -29.18 6.87
CA LYS A 89 5.97 -28.03 7.05
C LYS A 89 4.54 -28.42 6.67
N ASP A 90 3.56 -27.55 6.94
CA ASP A 90 2.14 -27.88 6.74
C ASP A 90 1.71 -27.94 5.27
N VAL A 91 2.48 -27.34 4.37
CA VAL A 91 2.30 -27.38 2.92
C VAL A 91 3.41 -28.22 2.28
N MET A 92 3.03 -29.16 1.41
CA MET A 92 3.99 -30.04 0.73
C MET A 92 4.71 -29.30 -0.39
N PRO A 93 6.04 -29.41 -0.50
CA PRO A 93 6.80 -28.75 -1.56
C PRO A 93 6.37 -29.20 -2.97
N ALA A 94 6.52 -28.32 -3.96
CA ALA A 94 6.40 -28.69 -5.38
C ALA A 94 7.53 -29.65 -5.83
N GLY A 95 8.62 -29.72 -5.05
CA GLY A 95 9.70 -30.67 -5.19
C GLY A 95 10.69 -30.34 -6.29
N THR A 96 11.26 -31.37 -6.90
CA THR A 96 12.29 -31.26 -7.95
C THR A 96 11.69 -31.54 -9.32
N GLY A 97 12.28 -30.96 -10.37
CA GLY A 97 11.88 -31.23 -11.74
C GLY A 97 11.93 -32.72 -12.09
N MET A 98 10.99 -33.17 -12.92
CA MET A 98 11.03 -34.50 -13.52
C MET A 98 12.16 -34.63 -14.54
N HIS A 99 12.33 -35.82 -15.12
CA HIS A 99 13.33 -36.05 -16.17
C HIS A 99 13.20 -35.01 -17.30
N ASN A 100 14.31 -34.33 -17.61
CA ASN A 100 14.38 -33.23 -18.59
C ASN A 100 13.51 -31.99 -18.29
N VAL A 101 13.07 -31.82 -17.03
CA VAL A 101 12.45 -30.58 -16.56
C VAL A 101 13.40 -29.86 -15.62
N GLN A 102 13.59 -28.57 -15.86
CA GLN A 102 14.27 -27.66 -14.95
C GLN A 102 13.26 -26.69 -14.34
N LEU A 103 13.21 -26.67 -13.01
CA LEU A 103 12.51 -25.63 -12.25
C LEU A 103 13.52 -24.59 -11.80
N LEU A 104 13.24 -23.32 -12.09
CA LEU A 104 14.00 -22.18 -11.60
C LEU A 104 13.10 -21.38 -10.68
N VAL A 105 13.56 -21.06 -9.48
CA VAL A 105 12.89 -20.08 -8.63
C VAL A 105 13.49 -18.72 -9.00
N VAL A 106 12.74 -17.90 -9.71
CA VAL A 106 13.18 -16.64 -10.29
C VAL A 106 12.74 -15.48 -9.40
N ASN A 107 13.61 -14.48 -9.25
CA ASN A 107 13.32 -13.33 -8.43
C ASN A 107 12.16 -12.51 -9.04
N ARG A 108 11.18 -12.15 -8.23
CA ARG A 108 9.98 -11.41 -8.69
C ARG A 108 10.30 -9.97 -9.11
N ASN A 109 11.36 -9.41 -8.57
CA ASN A 109 11.81 -8.03 -8.82
C ASN A 109 12.83 -7.96 -9.97
N ASP A 110 13.60 -9.03 -10.18
CA ASP A 110 14.52 -9.19 -11.29
C ASP A 110 14.35 -10.57 -11.94
N ARG A 111 13.61 -10.61 -13.04
CA ARG A 111 13.29 -11.85 -13.75
C ARG A 111 14.50 -12.47 -14.46
N ALA A 112 15.66 -11.82 -14.46
CA ALA A 112 16.92 -12.32 -15.00
C ALA A 112 17.82 -13.00 -13.95
N GLN A 113 17.32 -13.22 -12.73
CA GLN A 113 18.08 -13.87 -11.65
C GLN A 113 17.27 -14.96 -10.94
N THR A 114 17.96 -16.01 -10.48
CA THR A 114 17.37 -17.02 -9.60
C THR A 114 17.44 -16.56 -8.14
N CYS A 115 16.40 -16.84 -7.38
CA CYS A 115 16.38 -16.73 -5.93
C CYS A 115 17.40 -17.66 -5.26
N GLY A 116 17.95 -17.19 -4.14
CA GLY A 116 18.71 -18.01 -3.20
C GLY A 116 17.84 -18.99 -2.42
N VAL A 117 18.49 -19.94 -1.73
CA VAL A 117 17.80 -20.92 -0.87
C VAL A 117 17.09 -20.18 0.27
N GLY A 118 15.77 -20.36 0.37
CA GLY A 118 14.94 -19.73 1.40
C GLY A 118 14.29 -18.41 0.98
N GLU A 119 14.67 -17.87 -0.18
CA GLU A 119 14.04 -16.67 -0.75
C GLU A 119 12.74 -17.02 -1.51
N ILE A 120 11.80 -16.08 -1.50
CA ILE A 120 10.51 -16.24 -2.17
C ILE A 120 10.62 -15.71 -3.60
N GLY A 121 10.35 -16.58 -4.57
CA GLY A 121 10.37 -16.24 -6.00
C GLY A 121 9.12 -16.68 -6.75
N GLU A 122 9.23 -16.63 -8.07
CA GLU A 122 8.28 -17.18 -9.03
C GLU A 122 8.88 -18.44 -9.67
N ILE A 123 8.11 -19.52 -9.84
CA ILE A 123 8.62 -20.75 -10.44
C ILE A 123 8.56 -20.64 -11.95
N TYR A 124 9.71 -20.70 -12.61
CA TYR A 124 9.84 -20.77 -14.06
C TYR A 124 10.12 -22.22 -14.44
N VAL A 125 9.43 -22.70 -15.46
CA VAL A 125 9.51 -24.09 -15.92
C VAL A 125 10.17 -24.10 -17.29
N ARG A 126 11.27 -24.85 -17.40
CA ARG A 126 11.86 -25.21 -18.68
C ARG A 126 11.65 -26.70 -18.90
N ALA A 127 10.89 -27.04 -19.94
CA ALA A 127 10.62 -28.42 -20.33
C ALA A 127 10.43 -28.51 -21.85
N ALA A 128 10.74 -29.66 -22.45
CA ALA A 128 10.43 -29.91 -23.86
C ALA A 128 8.92 -30.04 -24.14
N GLY A 129 8.12 -30.28 -23.09
CA GLY A 129 6.68 -30.49 -23.15
C GLY A 129 5.82 -29.25 -22.90
N LEU A 130 6.35 -28.05 -23.08
CA LEU A 130 5.55 -26.84 -22.97
C LEU A 130 4.61 -26.70 -24.18
N SER A 131 3.44 -26.11 -23.98
CA SER A 131 2.61 -25.67 -25.10
C SER A 131 3.33 -24.59 -25.91
N GLU A 132 3.00 -24.48 -27.19
CA GLU A 132 3.58 -23.48 -28.10
C GLU A 132 3.19 -22.04 -27.75
N GLY A 133 2.06 -21.87 -27.06
CA GLY A 133 1.48 -20.59 -26.68
C GLY A 133 -0.05 -20.63 -26.67
N TYR A 134 -0.64 -19.56 -26.16
CA TYR A 134 -2.05 -19.23 -26.31
C TYR A 134 -2.35 -18.76 -27.74
N ARG A 135 -3.37 -19.36 -28.35
CA ARG A 135 -3.78 -19.06 -29.72
C ARG A 135 -4.39 -17.66 -29.83
N GLY A 136 -3.84 -16.82 -30.71
CA GLY A 136 -4.38 -15.48 -31.00
C GLY A 136 -4.17 -14.43 -29.90
N LEU A 137 -3.34 -14.73 -28.89
CA LEU A 137 -3.08 -13.85 -27.75
C LEU A 137 -1.57 -13.55 -27.64
N PRO A 138 -1.03 -12.71 -28.54
CA PRO A 138 0.41 -12.44 -28.59
C PRO A 138 0.91 -11.84 -27.26
N ASP A 139 0.16 -10.92 -26.65
CA ASP A 139 0.57 -10.28 -25.38
C ASP A 139 0.68 -11.26 -24.21
N LEU A 140 -0.24 -12.23 -24.13
CA LEU A 140 -0.19 -13.26 -23.10
C LEU A 140 0.94 -14.27 -23.36
N ASN A 141 1.22 -14.57 -24.64
CA ASN A 141 2.39 -15.38 -25.00
C ASN A 141 3.68 -14.70 -24.61
N ARG A 142 3.75 -13.41 -24.89
CA ARG A 142 4.83 -12.51 -24.53
C ARG A 142 5.10 -12.51 -23.02
N GLU A 143 4.05 -12.49 -22.22
CA GLU A 143 4.16 -12.50 -20.77
C GLU A 143 4.53 -13.88 -20.19
N LYS A 144 3.95 -14.96 -20.72
CA LYS A 144 4.02 -16.31 -20.10
C LYS A 144 5.08 -17.23 -20.69
N PHE A 145 5.48 -17.05 -21.96
CA PHE A 145 6.50 -17.85 -22.65
C PHE A 145 7.73 -16.98 -22.92
N VAL A 146 8.57 -16.86 -21.90
CA VAL A 146 9.75 -15.99 -21.92
C VAL A 146 10.98 -16.70 -22.48
N THR A 147 11.87 -15.94 -23.13
CA THR A 147 13.17 -16.45 -23.56
C THR A 147 14.01 -16.83 -22.35
N ASN A 148 14.57 -18.04 -22.37
CA ASN A 148 15.35 -18.54 -21.25
C ASN A 148 16.72 -17.87 -21.20
N TRP A 149 16.89 -16.93 -20.29
CA TRP A 149 18.14 -16.20 -20.04
C TRP A 149 19.16 -16.99 -19.21
N TYR A 150 18.75 -18.08 -18.56
CA TYR A 150 19.61 -18.85 -17.63
C TYR A 150 20.67 -19.68 -18.35
N VAL A 151 20.48 -19.94 -19.65
CA VAL A 151 21.43 -20.63 -20.53
C VAL A 151 21.53 -19.88 -21.85
N ASP A 152 22.62 -20.09 -22.59
CA ASP A 152 22.74 -19.54 -23.95
C ASP A 152 21.67 -20.17 -24.88
N PRO A 153 20.69 -19.40 -25.39
CA PRO A 153 19.66 -19.92 -26.27
C PRO A 153 20.22 -20.42 -27.60
N GLU A 154 21.28 -19.79 -28.12
CA GLU A 154 21.83 -20.08 -29.46
C GLU A 154 22.39 -21.50 -29.55
N HIS A 155 23.02 -21.97 -28.47
CA HIS A 155 23.50 -23.35 -28.37
C HIS A 155 22.39 -24.37 -28.61
N TRP A 156 21.23 -24.17 -27.98
CA TRP A 156 20.10 -25.09 -28.07
C TRP A 156 19.33 -24.93 -29.38
N ILE A 157 19.21 -23.71 -29.91
CA ILE A 157 18.62 -23.46 -31.24
C ILE A 157 19.44 -24.16 -32.33
N ALA A 158 20.78 -24.11 -32.26
CA ALA A 158 21.65 -24.80 -33.20
C ALA A 158 21.49 -26.33 -33.12
N GLN A 159 21.39 -26.87 -31.91
CA GLN A 159 21.18 -28.31 -31.69
C GLN A 159 19.78 -28.77 -32.15
N ASP A 160 18.74 -27.96 -31.93
CA ASP A 160 17.38 -28.26 -32.37
C ASP A 160 17.28 -28.23 -33.91
N LYS A 161 17.92 -27.26 -34.57
CA LYS A 161 18.06 -27.21 -36.04
C LYS A 161 18.81 -28.43 -36.60
N GLN A 162 19.82 -28.94 -35.89
CA GLN A 162 20.55 -30.15 -36.28
C GLN A 162 19.70 -31.43 -36.14
N ASN A 163 18.74 -31.43 -35.21
CA ASN A 163 17.85 -32.56 -34.92
C ASN A 163 16.51 -32.48 -35.67
N ALA A 164 16.16 -31.32 -36.25
CA ALA A 164 14.91 -31.10 -36.95
C ALA A 164 14.83 -31.97 -38.22
N LYS A 165 13.78 -32.79 -38.32
CA LYS A 165 13.46 -33.50 -39.56
C LYS A 165 12.75 -32.53 -40.53
N PRO A 166 13.03 -32.59 -41.85
CA PRO A 166 12.54 -31.60 -42.82
C PRO A 166 11.00 -31.44 -42.87
N GLU A 167 10.25 -32.44 -42.41
CA GLU A 167 8.79 -32.49 -42.50
C GLU A 167 8.09 -31.68 -41.37
N GLU A 168 8.80 -31.33 -40.30
CA GLU A 168 8.23 -30.66 -39.11
C GLU A 168 8.52 -29.14 -39.04
N ALA A 169 9.38 -28.62 -39.92
CA ALA A 169 9.83 -27.21 -39.89
C ALA A 169 8.78 -26.20 -40.40
N SER A 170 7.83 -26.65 -41.23
CA SER A 170 6.93 -25.78 -42.01
C SER A 170 5.93 -24.94 -41.19
N TRP A 171 5.52 -25.37 -39.99
CA TRP A 171 4.53 -24.62 -39.21
C TRP A 171 5.16 -23.71 -38.14
N ARG A 172 6.42 -23.95 -37.77
CA ARG A 172 7.14 -23.18 -36.72
C ARG A 172 7.66 -21.82 -37.21
N GLU A 173 7.95 -21.69 -38.50
CA GLU A 173 8.58 -20.49 -39.06
C GLU A 173 7.58 -19.36 -39.42
N ALA A 174 6.28 -19.63 -39.45
CA ALA A 174 5.28 -18.71 -39.98
C ALA A 174 4.55 -17.82 -38.94
N ALA A 175 4.80 -17.97 -37.63
CA ALA A 175 3.92 -17.40 -36.60
C ALA A 175 4.59 -16.72 -35.38
N TRP A 176 5.91 -16.53 -35.36
CA TRP A 176 6.61 -16.05 -34.15
C TRP A 176 7.03 -14.56 -34.23
N PHE A 177 6.43 -13.70 -33.40
CA PHE A 177 6.94 -12.37 -33.05
C PHE A 177 6.83 -12.17 -31.53
N GLY A 178 7.87 -11.62 -30.90
CA GLY A 178 8.16 -11.79 -29.46
C GLY A 178 7.77 -10.67 -28.47
N PRO A 179 8.09 -10.91 -27.16
CA PRO A 179 8.31 -10.04 -26.00
C PRO A 179 8.11 -8.51 -25.86
N GLU A 180 6.96 -7.93 -25.46
CA GLU A 180 6.92 -6.64 -24.71
C GLU A 180 5.84 -6.69 -23.58
N THR A 181 6.12 -6.06 -22.42
CA THR A 181 5.48 -6.24 -21.08
C THR A 181 4.50 -5.14 -20.64
N ILE A 182 3.57 -5.42 -19.68
CA ILE A 182 3.07 -4.55 -18.56
C ILE A 182 2.25 -5.35 -17.50
N ARG A 183 2.18 -4.84 -16.25
CA ARG A 183 1.75 -5.42 -14.96
C ARG A 183 0.28 -5.16 -14.53
N GLY A 184 -0.19 -5.89 -13.49
CA GLY A 184 -1.36 -5.58 -12.64
C GLY A 184 -1.29 -6.23 -11.24
N PHE A 185 -2.03 -5.70 -10.25
CA PHE A 185 -2.06 -6.14 -8.83
C PHE A 185 -2.87 -7.44 -8.60
N ARG A 186 -2.60 -8.19 -7.52
CA ARG A 186 -3.11 -9.55 -7.24
C ARG A 186 -3.68 -9.69 -5.82
N ILE A 187 -4.88 -10.27 -5.69
CA ILE A 187 -5.48 -10.76 -4.44
C ILE A 187 -5.17 -12.26 -4.32
N GLU A 188 -4.68 -12.72 -3.17
CA GLU A 188 -4.32 -14.13 -2.94
C GLU A 188 -5.51 -14.94 -2.39
N LEU A 189 -6.35 -15.46 -3.29
CA LEU A 189 -7.59 -16.19 -2.94
C LEU A 189 -7.34 -17.42 -2.02
N GLY A 190 -6.15 -18.02 -2.08
CA GLY A 190 -5.79 -19.17 -1.25
C GLY A 190 -5.66 -18.85 0.25
N GLU A 191 -5.35 -17.61 0.62
CA GLU A 191 -5.32 -17.18 2.03
C GLU A 191 -6.73 -17.17 2.63
N ILE A 192 -7.70 -16.73 1.84
CA ILE A 192 -9.13 -16.70 2.20
C ILE A 192 -9.65 -18.12 2.40
N ASP A 193 -9.37 -19.03 1.45
CA ASP A 193 -9.76 -20.44 1.54
C ASP A 193 -9.11 -21.15 2.74
N THR A 194 -7.86 -20.78 3.05
CA THR A 194 -7.15 -21.30 4.23
C THR A 194 -7.88 -20.92 5.51
N HIS A 195 -8.26 -19.66 5.68
CA HIS A 195 -8.99 -19.23 6.89
C HIS A 195 -10.43 -19.75 6.94
N LEU A 196 -11.11 -19.86 5.80
CA LEU A 196 -12.43 -20.52 5.73
C LEU A 196 -12.35 -21.98 6.15
N SER A 197 -11.30 -22.70 5.76
CA SER A 197 -11.10 -24.12 6.13
C SER A 197 -10.83 -24.34 7.62
N GLN A 198 -10.40 -23.29 8.33
CA GLN A 198 -10.14 -23.30 9.77
C GLN A 198 -11.41 -23.03 10.59
N HIS A 199 -12.51 -22.63 9.96
CA HIS A 199 -13.78 -22.44 10.64
C HIS A 199 -14.35 -23.79 11.10
N PRO A 200 -14.71 -23.99 12.38
CA PRO A 200 -15.14 -25.29 12.91
C PRO A 200 -16.33 -25.93 12.18
N LEU A 201 -17.17 -25.09 11.57
CA LEU A 201 -18.43 -25.46 10.89
C LEU A 201 -18.32 -25.50 9.35
N VAL A 202 -17.14 -25.27 8.77
CA VAL A 202 -16.94 -25.35 7.30
C VAL A 202 -16.25 -26.67 6.97
N ARG A 203 -16.89 -27.51 6.15
CA ARG A 203 -16.37 -28.82 5.70
C ARG A 203 -15.49 -28.69 4.45
N GLU A 204 -15.98 -27.94 3.47
CA GLU A 204 -15.31 -27.67 2.19
C GLU A 204 -15.51 -26.20 1.86
N ASN A 205 -14.55 -25.57 1.18
CA ASN A 205 -14.72 -24.22 0.66
C ASN A 205 -13.91 -23.99 -0.62
N VAL A 206 -14.29 -22.95 -1.36
CA VAL A 206 -13.56 -22.44 -2.52
C VAL A 206 -13.93 -20.99 -2.76
N THR A 207 -12.94 -20.13 -2.94
CA THR A 207 -13.12 -18.70 -3.19
C THR A 207 -12.75 -18.35 -4.62
N LEU A 208 -13.60 -17.55 -5.27
CA LEU A 208 -13.44 -17.08 -6.63
C LEU A 208 -13.63 -15.57 -6.71
N VAL A 209 -12.97 -14.95 -7.68
CA VAL A 209 -13.41 -13.65 -8.19
C VAL A 209 -14.35 -13.94 -9.36
N ARG A 210 -15.60 -13.48 -9.26
CA ARG A 210 -16.57 -13.53 -10.34
C ARG A 210 -17.00 -12.13 -10.71
N ARG A 211 -17.33 -11.92 -11.99
CA ARG A 211 -17.93 -10.67 -12.42
C ARG A 211 -19.44 -10.73 -12.18
N ASP A 212 -19.99 -9.67 -11.62
CA ASP A 212 -21.44 -9.51 -11.51
C ASP A 212 -22.06 -9.11 -12.87
N LYS A 213 -23.37 -8.82 -12.89
CA LYS A 213 -24.09 -8.41 -14.10
C LYS A 213 -23.64 -7.06 -14.69
N ASN A 214 -22.85 -6.29 -13.95
CA ASN A 214 -22.30 -4.99 -14.35
C ASN A 214 -20.80 -5.08 -14.70
N GLU A 215 -20.24 -6.28 -14.85
CA GLU A 215 -18.82 -6.56 -15.09
C GLU A 215 -17.88 -6.18 -13.93
N GLU A 216 -18.42 -5.92 -12.73
CA GLU A 216 -17.61 -5.62 -11.54
C GLU A 216 -17.07 -6.89 -10.88
N GLN A 217 -15.83 -6.86 -10.43
CA GLN A 217 -15.18 -8.00 -9.78
C GLN A 217 -15.68 -8.17 -8.34
N THR A 218 -16.36 -9.28 -8.09
CA THR A 218 -16.90 -9.69 -6.79
C THR A 218 -16.15 -10.89 -6.24
N LEU A 219 -15.74 -10.80 -4.98
CA LEU A 219 -15.18 -11.92 -4.23
C LEU A 219 -16.31 -12.78 -3.65
N ILE A 220 -16.38 -14.04 -4.09
CA ILE A 220 -17.43 -15.00 -3.69
C ILE A 220 -16.79 -16.28 -3.15
N SER A 221 -17.26 -16.74 -2.00
CA SER A 221 -16.86 -18.03 -1.41
C SER A 221 -18.01 -19.00 -1.40
N TYR A 222 -17.76 -20.23 -1.81
CA TYR A 222 -18.70 -21.32 -1.70
C TYR A 222 -18.27 -22.20 -0.55
N ILE A 223 -19.19 -22.53 0.34
CA ILE A 223 -18.91 -23.37 1.50
C ILE A 223 -19.84 -24.56 1.53
N VAL A 224 -19.37 -25.66 2.12
CA VAL A 224 -20.23 -26.77 2.52
C VAL A 224 -20.24 -26.84 4.04
N PRO A 225 -21.37 -26.61 4.71
CA PRO A 225 -21.46 -26.72 6.15
C PRO A 225 -21.09 -28.13 6.65
N LYS A 226 -20.46 -28.20 7.81
CA LYS A 226 -20.16 -29.46 8.49
C LYS A 226 -21.33 -29.85 9.38
N GLU A 227 -21.97 -30.98 9.06
CA GLU A 227 -23.03 -31.55 9.89
C GLU A 227 -22.51 -31.92 11.29
N CYS A 228 -22.91 -31.14 12.30
CA CYS A 228 -22.63 -31.37 13.72
C CYS A 228 -23.69 -30.68 14.61
N PRO A 229 -23.79 -31.05 15.91
CA PRO A 229 -24.78 -30.46 16.81
C PRO A 229 -24.72 -28.93 16.90
N GLU A 230 -23.52 -28.36 16.79
CA GLU A 230 -23.27 -26.92 16.84
C GLU A 230 -23.81 -26.17 15.61
N LEU A 231 -23.93 -26.85 14.46
CA LEU A 231 -24.54 -26.27 13.26
C LEU A 231 -26.03 -25.93 13.46
N HIS A 232 -26.74 -26.73 14.27
CA HIS A 232 -28.18 -26.55 14.55
C HIS A 232 -28.46 -25.24 15.32
N GLN A 233 -27.44 -24.68 16.00
CA GLN A 233 -27.55 -23.39 16.70
C GLN A 233 -27.35 -22.19 15.76
N LEU A 234 -26.85 -22.43 14.55
CA LEU A 234 -26.54 -21.41 13.53
C LEU A 234 -27.27 -21.67 12.20
N THR A 235 -28.40 -22.36 12.28
CA THR A 235 -29.30 -22.65 11.15
C THR A 235 -30.70 -22.20 11.53
N ASP A 236 -31.35 -21.44 10.66
CA ASP A 236 -32.74 -21.01 10.82
C ASP A 236 -33.70 -22.10 10.31
N ASP A 237 -34.82 -22.33 11.01
CA ASP A 237 -35.89 -23.24 10.58
C ASP A 237 -36.68 -22.61 9.41
N VAL A 238 -36.22 -22.88 8.18
CA VAL A 238 -36.86 -22.42 6.94
C VAL A 238 -37.60 -23.59 6.29
N GLN A 239 -38.84 -23.37 5.81
CA GLN A 239 -39.56 -24.36 5.00
C GLN A 239 -38.77 -24.69 3.73
N GLU A 240 -38.72 -25.96 3.34
CA GLU A 240 -37.98 -26.42 2.16
C GLU A 240 -38.44 -25.65 0.90
N LEU A 241 -37.50 -25.01 0.20
CA LEU A 241 -37.76 -24.16 -0.96
C LEU A 241 -37.25 -24.84 -2.24
N ASP A 242 -37.95 -24.61 -3.36
CA ASP A 242 -37.61 -25.20 -4.66
C ASP A 242 -36.24 -24.76 -5.21
N ASP A 243 -35.76 -23.58 -4.82
CA ASP A 243 -34.46 -23.06 -5.24
C ASP A 243 -33.38 -23.36 -4.17
N PRO A 244 -32.39 -24.22 -4.46
CA PRO A 244 -31.37 -24.63 -3.50
C PRO A 244 -30.46 -23.49 -3.02
N ILE A 245 -30.28 -22.44 -3.84
CA ILE A 245 -29.44 -21.29 -3.52
C ILE A 245 -30.17 -20.40 -2.52
N ILE A 246 -31.46 -20.15 -2.79
CA ILE A 246 -32.33 -19.37 -1.88
C ILE A 246 -32.47 -20.09 -0.55
N HIS A 247 -32.71 -21.41 -0.56
CA HIS A 247 -32.77 -22.22 0.65
C HIS A 247 -31.47 -22.14 1.45
N GLY A 248 -30.32 -22.34 0.79
CA GLY A 248 -29.01 -22.30 1.45
C GLY A 248 -28.70 -20.93 2.07
N LEU A 249 -28.97 -19.84 1.35
CA LEU A 249 -28.74 -18.48 1.86
C LEU A 249 -29.70 -18.10 3.00
N ALA A 250 -30.94 -18.58 2.98
CA ALA A 250 -31.92 -18.33 4.04
C ALA A 250 -31.65 -19.17 5.30
N ALA A 251 -31.46 -20.49 5.15
CA ALA A 251 -31.30 -21.40 6.28
C ALA A 251 -29.97 -21.19 7.02
N TYR A 252 -28.86 -20.88 6.31
CA TYR A 252 -27.53 -20.74 6.92
C TYR A 252 -27.11 -19.28 7.13
N GLY A 253 -28.05 -18.34 7.17
CA GLY A 253 -27.79 -16.92 7.44
C GLY A 253 -26.95 -16.66 8.71
N PRO A 254 -27.30 -17.26 9.87
CA PRO A 254 -26.51 -17.11 11.10
C PRO A 254 -25.07 -17.65 10.96
N LEU A 255 -24.89 -18.80 10.29
CA LEU A 255 -23.57 -19.37 10.01
C LEU A 255 -22.72 -18.44 9.13
N ILE A 256 -23.31 -17.81 8.10
CA ILE A 256 -22.59 -16.86 7.24
C ILE A 256 -22.07 -15.66 8.05
N ARG A 257 -22.86 -15.13 9.00
CA ARG A 257 -22.43 -14.04 9.89
C ARG A 257 -21.28 -14.46 10.80
N ASP A 258 -21.35 -15.66 11.38
CA ASP A 258 -20.28 -16.21 12.21
C ASP A 258 -18.97 -16.39 11.43
N ILE A 259 -19.05 -16.90 10.20
CA ILE A 259 -17.90 -17.04 9.30
C ILE A 259 -17.29 -15.67 8.97
N LYS A 260 -18.10 -14.65 8.61
CA LYS A 260 -17.57 -13.31 8.36
C LYS A 260 -16.87 -12.73 9.59
N LYS A 261 -17.43 -12.91 10.80
CA LYS A 261 -16.80 -12.50 12.06
C LYS A 261 -15.49 -13.24 12.33
N HIS A 262 -15.40 -14.51 11.96
CA HIS A 262 -14.18 -15.30 12.06
C HIS A 262 -13.09 -14.80 11.09
N LEU A 263 -13.46 -14.42 9.87
CA LEU A 263 -12.52 -13.88 8.87
C LEU A 263 -12.03 -12.48 9.23
N LYS A 264 -12.90 -11.58 9.74
CA LYS A 264 -12.53 -10.21 10.17
C LYS A 264 -11.39 -10.15 11.18
N LYS A 265 -11.23 -11.19 12.00
CA LYS A 265 -10.15 -11.28 13.00
C LYS A 265 -8.78 -11.65 12.41
N ARG A 266 -8.73 -12.08 11.14
CA ARG A 266 -7.56 -12.72 10.52
C ARG A 266 -7.19 -12.16 9.16
N LEU A 267 -8.14 -11.54 8.47
CA LEU A 267 -7.98 -10.97 7.14
C LEU A 267 -8.24 -9.46 7.15
N ALA A 268 -7.59 -8.74 6.24
CA ALA A 268 -7.94 -7.34 5.97
C ALA A 268 -9.36 -7.24 5.38
N ALA A 269 -10.05 -6.12 5.60
CA ALA A 269 -11.46 -5.94 5.23
C ALA A 269 -11.76 -6.26 3.75
N TYR A 270 -10.88 -5.86 2.83
CA TYR A 270 -11.03 -6.11 1.38
C TYR A 270 -10.87 -7.59 0.97
N ALA A 271 -10.31 -8.45 1.83
CA ALA A 271 -10.11 -9.87 1.58
C ALA A 271 -11.26 -10.74 2.14
N ILE A 272 -12.28 -10.11 2.74
CA ILE A 272 -13.47 -10.80 3.23
C ILE A 272 -14.44 -10.97 2.04
N PRO A 273 -14.90 -12.20 1.74
CA PRO A 273 -15.83 -12.46 0.66
C PRO A 273 -17.14 -11.67 0.82
N SER A 274 -17.51 -10.94 -0.22
CA SER A 274 -18.75 -10.17 -0.25
C SER A 274 -19.97 -11.10 -0.18
N ILE A 275 -19.89 -12.23 -0.88
CA ILE A 275 -20.93 -13.27 -0.91
C ILE A 275 -20.36 -14.60 -0.41
N ILE A 276 -21.08 -15.27 0.50
CA ILE A 276 -20.79 -16.65 0.93
C ILE A 276 -22.01 -17.50 0.58
N VAL A 277 -21.84 -18.50 -0.29
CA VAL A 277 -22.92 -19.38 -0.78
C VAL A 277 -22.77 -20.77 -0.14
N PRO A 278 -23.69 -21.15 0.76
CA PRO A 278 -23.77 -22.51 1.30
C PRO A 278 -24.28 -23.48 0.23
N LEU A 279 -23.59 -24.60 0.05
CA LEU A 279 -23.95 -25.68 -0.84
C LEU A 279 -24.01 -27.01 -0.09
N VAL A 280 -24.86 -27.92 -0.53
CA VAL A 280 -24.90 -29.31 -0.03
C VAL A 280 -23.59 -30.04 -0.35
N LYS A 281 -22.99 -29.73 -1.50
CA LYS A 281 -21.69 -30.23 -1.97
C LYS A 281 -21.10 -29.30 -3.03
N LEU A 282 -19.77 -29.24 -3.13
CA LEU A 282 -19.14 -28.55 -4.26
C LEU A 282 -19.33 -29.38 -5.55
N PRO A 283 -19.72 -28.78 -6.69
CA PRO A 283 -19.75 -29.46 -7.98
C PRO A 283 -18.32 -29.82 -8.37
N LEU A 284 -18.10 -31.04 -8.82
CA LEU A 284 -16.79 -31.54 -9.22
C LEU A 284 -16.78 -31.87 -10.71
N ASN A 285 -15.68 -31.58 -11.39
CA ASN A 285 -15.49 -31.94 -12.78
C ASN A 285 -15.15 -33.44 -12.88
N PRO A 286 -15.11 -34.04 -14.08
CA PRO A 286 -14.78 -35.46 -14.26
C PRO A 286 -13.41 -35.88 -13.67
N ASN A 287 -12.51 -34.91 -13.41
CA ASN A 287 -11.20 -35.12 -12.79
C ASN A 287 -11.20 -34.88 -11.27
N GLY A 288 -12.35 -34.63 -10.68
CA GLY A 288 -12.52 -34.44 -9.25
C GLY A 288 -12.05 -33.10 -8.68
N LYS A 289 -11.70 -32.12 -9.52
CA LYS A 289 -11.54 -30.73 -9.05
C LYS A 289 -12.89 -30.08 -8.94
N VAL A 290 -13.02 -29.06 -8.09
CA VAL A 290 -14.17 -28.16 -8.11
C VAL A 290 -14.39 -27.65 -9.54
N ASP A 291 -15.58 -27.91 -10.07
CA ASP A 291 -16.03 -27.47 -11.38
C ASP A 291 -16.45 -26.00 -11.26
N LYS A 292 -15.43 -25.11 -11.23
CA LYS A 292 -15.61 -23.67 -11.01
C LYS A 292 -16.69 -23.05 -11.91
N PRO A 293 -16.84 -23.42 -13.20
CA PRO A 293 -17.94 -22.95 -14.04
C PRO A 293 -19.35 -23.37 -13.59
N LYS A 294 -19.50 -24.54 -12.96
CA LYS A 294 -20.80 -25.04 -12.46
C LYS A 294 -21.18 -24.52 -11.08
N LEU A 295 -20.30 -23.78 -10.41
CA LEU A 295 -20.66 -23.11 -9.17
C LEU A 295 -21.74 -22.06 -9.47
N PRO A 296 -22.87 -22.08 -8.75
CA PRO A 296 -23.95 -21.14 -9.01
C PRO A 296 -23.53 -19.72 -8.64
N PHE A 297 -24.09 -18.70 -9.28
CA PHE A 297 -23.96 -17.33 -8.80
C PHE A 297 -25.37 -16.86 -8.45
N PRO A 298 -25.64 -16.40 -7.21
CA PRO A 298 -26.97 -15.95 -6.85
C PRO A 298 -27.30 -14.69 -7.67
N ASP A 299 -28.36 -14.76 -8.46
CA ASP A 299 -28.82 -13.60 -9.22
C ASP A 299 -29.55 -12.59 -8.32
N THR A 300 -29.85 -11.40 -8.87
CA THR A 300 -30.50 -10.33 -8.10
C THR A 300 -31.88 -10.72 -7.60
N ALA A 301 -32.63 -11.55 -8.33
CA ALA A 301 -33.97 -11.98 -7.93
C ALA A 301 -33.91 -12.99 -6.77
N GLN A 302 -32.91 -13.88 -6.78
CA GLN A 302 -32.65 -14.85 -5.71
C GLN A 302 -32.23 -14.14 -4.41
N LEU A 303 -31.33 -13.16 -4.49
CA LEU A 303 -30.93 -12.36 -3.32
C LEU A 303 -32.11 -11.54 -2.74
N GLU A 304 -32.97 -10.98 -3.60
CA GLU A 304 -34.18 -10.26 -3.19
C GLU A 304 -35.24 -11.18 -2.56
N ALA A 305 -35.35 -12.44 -3.02
CA ALA A 305 -36.26 -13.42 -2.44
C ALA A 305 -35.83 -13.83 -1.03
N VAL A 306 -34.52 -14.07 -0.82
CA VAL A 306 -33.95 -14.33 0.51
C VAL A 306 -34.18 -13.14 1.45
N ALA A 307 -33.95 -11.91 0.97
CA ALA A 307 -34.21 -10.68 1.72
C ALA A 307 -35.68 -10.57 2.21
N LYS A 308 -36.64 -10.89 1.33
CA LYS A 308 -38.08 -10.88 1.67
C LYS A 308 -38.46 -11.96 2.68
N MET A 309 -37.79 -13.11 2.66
CA MET A 309 -38.04 -14.20 3.60
C MET A 309 -37.45 -13.94 4.99
N ALA A 310 -36.24 -13.40 5.06
CA ALA A 310 -35.65 -12.92 6.32
C ALA A 310 -36.54 -11.86 6.98
N LYS A 311 -37.18 -10.99 6.19
CA LYS A 311 -38.14 -9.97 6.64
C LYS A 311 -39.47 -10.55 7.18
N LYS A 312 -39.83 -11.78 6.81
CA LYS A 312 -41.11 -12.45 7.20
C LYS A 312 -40.95 -13.40 8.39
N ALA A 313 -39.72 -13.87 8.66
CA ALA A 313 -39.42 -14.86 9.69
C ALA A 313 -39.11 -14.27 11.08
N GLY A 314 -38.98 -12.94 11.23
CA GLY A 314 -38.77 -12.30 12.53
C GLY A 314 -37.46 -12.69 13.25
N SER A 315 -36.49 -13.28 12.54
CA SER A 315 -35.23 -13.81 13.09
C SER A 315 -34.08 -12.81 13.15
N LEU A 316 -34.38 -11.52 12.98
CA LEU A 316 -33.48 -10.43 13.29
C LEU A 316 -34.22 -9.55 14.28
N ASP A 317 -33.58 -9.24 15.41
CA ASP A 317 -34.05 -8.23 16.35
C ASP A 317 -34.45 -6.99 15.53
N GLU A 318 -35.77 -6.75 15.41
CA GLU A 318 -36.29 -5.44 15.05
C GLU A 318 -36.00 -4.50 16.23
N GLU A 319 -34.74 -4.15 16.42
CA GLU A 319 -34.51 -2.75 16.69
C GLU A 319 -34.92 -2.01 15.44
N SER A 320 -36.13 -1.44 15.47
CA SER A 320 -36.66 -0.61 14.39
C SER A 320 -35.58 0.36 13.93
N LEU A 321 -35.05 0.16 12.72
CA LEU A 321 -34.16 1.12 12.11
C LEU A 321 -34.91 2.46 12.08
N SER A 322 -34.25 3.51 12.55
CA SER A 322 -34.73 4.87 12.40
C SER A 322 -34.97 5.20 10.92
N GLU A 323 -35.73 6.27 10.67
CA GLU A 323 -35.95 6.77 9.31
C GLU A 323 -34.63 7.04 8.57
N LEU A 324 -33.61 7.50 9.29
CA LEU A 324 -32.32 7.81 8.72
C LEU A 324 -31.45 6.58 8.47
N GLU A 325 -31.41 5.61 9.39
CA GLU A 325 -30.78 4.31 9.15
C GLU A 325 -31.43 3.59 7.96
N THR A 326 -32.75 3.69 7.83
CA THR A 326 -33.50 3.16 6.68
C THR A 326 -33.07 3.83 5.37
N LEU A 327 -32.96 5.16 5.36
CA LEU A 327 -32.52 5.93 4.19
C LEU A 327 -31.09 5.58 3.77
N VAL A 328 -30.16 5.53 4.74
CA VAL A 328 -28.75 5.18 4.51
C VAL A 328 -28.63 3.74 4.01
N ARG A 329 -29.36 2.80 4.62
CA ARG A 329 -29.42 1.41 4.19
C ARG A 329 -29.86 1.31 2.73
N ASP A 330 -30.93 2.01 2.36
CA ASP A 330 -31.46 1.97 0.99
C ASP A 330 -30.48 2.59 -0.02
N LEU A 331 -29.70 3.59 0.40
CA LEU A 331 -28.59 4.14 -0.37
C LEU A 331 -27.46 3.12 -0.54
N TRP A 332 -27.03 2.45 0.53
CA TRP A 332 -26.02 1.39 0.46
C TRP A 332 -26.46 0.29 -0.52
N LEU A 333 -27.71 -0.16 -0.43
CA LEU A 333 -28.28 -1.14 -1.37
C LEU A 333 -28.32 -0.63 -2.82
N SER A 334 -28.40 0.68 -3.04
CA SER A 334 -28.41 1.26 -4.38
C SER A 334 -27.03 1.32 -5.04
N VAL A 335 -25.96 1.44 -4.23
CA VAL A 335 -24.58 1.59 -4.73
C VAL A 335 -23.77 0.30 -4.67
N LEU A 336 -24.05 -0.59 -3.71
CA LEU A 336 -23.28 -1.81 -3.55
C LEU A 336 -23.56 -2.75 -4.73
N PRO A 337 -22.53 -3.24 -5.45
CA PRO A 337 -22.71 -4.09 -6.62
C PRO A 337 -23.41 -5.41 -6.28
N ASN A 338 -23.09 -5.94 -5.09
CA ASN A 338 -23.66 -7.18 -4.57
C ASN A 338 -24.62 -6.86 -3.44
N ARG A 339 -25.85 -6.43 -3.78
CA ARG A 339 -26.89 -6.05 -2.81
C ARG A 339 -27.04 -7.14 -1.73
N PRO A 340 -26.57 -6.91 -0.49
CA PRO A 340 -26.75 -7.89 0.58
C PRO A 340 -28.26 -8.06 0.88
N PRO A 341 -28.72 -9.27 1.22
CA PRO A 341 -30.14 -9.54 1.46
C PRO A 341 -30.67 -8.76 2.68
N THR A 342 -29.81 -8.47 3.66
CA THR A 342 -30.10 -7.63 4.83
C THR A 342 -28.86 -6.83 5.20
N ILE A 343 -29.05 -5.67 5.81
CA ILE A 343 -27.98 -4.86 6.40
C ILE A 343 -28.41 -4.57 7.85
N ALA A 344 -27.62 -5.04 8.81
CA ALA A 344 -27.78 -4.78 10.24
C ALA A 344 -27.16 -3.42 10.63
N LYS A 345 -27.49 -2.92 11.83
CA LYS A 345 -26.98 -1.65 12.36
C LYS A 345 -25.44 -1.62 12.48
N ASP A 346 -24.84 -2.74 12.85
CA ASP A 346 -23.40 -2.91 13.03
C ASP A 346 -22.67 -3.37 11.75
N ASP A 347 -23.39 -3.57 10.64
CA ASP A 347 -22.76 -3.92 9.36
C ASP A 347 -21.97 -2.73 8.82
N SER A 348 -20.71 -3.00 8.45
CA SER A 348 -19.83 -2.01 7.85
C SER A 348 -20.03 -1.92 6.34
N PHE A 349 -20.08 -0.70 5.80
CA PHE A 349 -20.15 -0.44 4.36
C PHE A 349 -19.04 -1.18 3.60
N PHE A 350 -17.82 -1.16 4.14
CA PHE A 350 -16.65 -1.75 3.49
C PHE A 350 -16.67 -3.28 3.53
N ASP A 351 -17.19 -3.85 4.62
CA ASP A 351 -17.35 -5.31 4.75
C ASP A 351 -18.44 -5.87 3.82
N LEU A 352 -19.37 -5.02 3.38
CA LEU A 352 -20.41 -5.34 2.40
C LEU A 352 -19.93 -5.19 0.95
N GLY A 353 -18.63 -4.96 0.74
CA GLY A 353 -18.03 -4.76 -0.59
C GLY A 353 -17.98 -3.29 -1.02
N GLY A 354 -18.29 -2.36 -0.12
CA GLY A 354 -18.07 -0.93 -0.33
C GLY A 354 -16.58 -0.61 -0.40
N HIS A 355 -16.21 0.36 -1.22
CA HIS A 355 -14.87 0.94 -1.29
C HIS A 355 -14.99 2.44 -1.56
N SER A 356 -13.87 3.18 -1.56
CA SER A 356 -13.89 4.65 -1.66
C SER A 356 -14.71 5.18 -2.84
N ILE A 357 -14.72 4.48 -3.98
CA ILE A 357 -15.49 4.83 -5.18
C ILE A 357 -16.99 4.68 -4.93
N LEU A 358 -17.42 3.54 -4.37
CA LEU A 358 -18.82 3.31 -4.01
C LEU A 358 -19.26 4.24 -2.88
N GLY A 359 -18.36 4.54 -1.94
CA GLY A 359 -18.58 5.53 -0.88
C GLY A 359 -18.82 6.91 -1.46
N THR A 360 -18.02 7.33 -2.45
CA THR A 360 -18.21 8.61 -3.15
C THR A 360 -19.59 8.66 -3.83
N ARG A 361 -19.93 7.62 -4.60
CA ARG A 361 -21.24 7.49 -5.26
C ARG A 361 -22.39 7.52 -4.24
N MET A 362 -22.21 6.88 -3.09
CA MET A 362 -23.20 6.85 -2.00
C MET A 362 -23.41 8.23 -1.40
N ILE A 363 -22.34 8.96 -1.09
CA ILE A 363 -22.40 10.33 -0.57
C ILE A 363 -23.11 11.26 -1.57
N PHE A 364 -22.89 11.09 -2.86
CA PHE A 364 -23.61 11.87 -3.88
C PHE A 364 -25.11 11.58 -3.90
N GLU A 365 -25.49 10.30 -3.91
CA GLU A 365 -26.90 9.91 -3.86
C GLU A 365 -27.56 10.30 -2.54
N LEU A 366 -26.80 10.29 -1.43
CA LEU A 366 -27.21 10.82 -0.14
C LEU A 366 -27.49 12.32 -0.24
N ARG A 367 -26.54 13.12 -0.76
CA ARG A 367 -26.69 14.57 -0.94
C ARG A 367 -27.92 14.92 -1.77
N LYS A 368 -28.21 14.16 -2.84
CA LYS A 368 -29.42 14.35 -3.66
C LYS A 368 -30.72 14.11 -2.88
N LYS A 369 -30.73 13.12 -1.97
CA LYS A 369 -31.92 12.72 -1.22
C LYS A 369 -32.18 13.56 0.03
N VAL A 370 -31.13 13.89 0.79
CA VAL A 370 -31.27 14.61 2.08
C VAL A 370 -30.87 16.08 1.99
N HIS A 371 -30.37 16.55 0.85
CA HIS A 371 -29.94 17.95 0.62
C HIS A 371 -28.89 18.47 1.60
N VAL A 372 -28.07 17.56 2.12
CA VAL A 372 -27.03 17.84 3.12
C VAL A 372 -25.69 17.36 2.59
N ASP A 373 -24.65 18.17 2.79
CA ASP A 373 -23.30 17.84 2.36
C ASP A 373 -22.56 17.07 3.46
N VAL A 374 -22.49 15.75 3.32
CA VAL A 374 -21.79 14.86 4.26
C VAL A 374 -20.41 14.53 3.66
N PRO A 375 -19.30 14.91 4.30
CA PRO A 375 -17.96 14.60 3.78
C PRO A 375 -17.72 13.09 3.66
N LEU A 376 -16.99 12.65 2.63
CA LEU A 376 -16.73 11.23 2.43
C LEU A 376 -15.88 10.63 3.56
N GLY A 377 -15.05 11.43 4.24
CA GLY A 377 -14.30 10.98 5.42
C GLY A 377 -15.18 10.40 6.54
N VAL A 378 -16.45 10.84 6.63
CA VAL A 378 -17.38 10.40 7.70
C VAL A 378 -17.64 8.90 7.64
N ILE A 379 -17.81 8.31 6.46
CA ILE A 379 -18.03 6.85 6.35
C ILE A 379 -16.76 6.04 6.65
N PHE A 380 -15.57 6.61 6.47
CA PHE A 380 -14.33 5.93 6.86
C PHE A 380 -14.15 5.92 8.39
N LYS A 381 -14.50 7.03 9.04
CA LYS A 381 -14.43 7.16 10.50
C LYS A 381 -15.53 6.35 11.20
N ASN A 382 -16.73 6.32 10.61
CA ASN A 382 -17.92 5.69 11.16
C ASN A 382 -18.49 4.71 10.13
N PRO A 383 -17.87 3.53 9.97
CA PRO A 383 -18.14 2.68 8.81
C PRO A 383 -19.39 1.81 8.95
N THR A 384 -20.03 1.74 10.12
CA THR A 384 -21.24 0.95 10.36
C THR A 384 -22.51 1.72 10.01
N LEU A 385 -23.60 1.01 9.67
CA LEU A 385 -24.87 1.64 9.29
C LEU A 385 -25.38 2.61 10.37
N GLU A 386 -25.37 2.18 11.63
CA GLU A 386 -25.80 2.98 12.78
C GLU A 386 -24.90 4.20 12.98
N ALA A 387 -23.57 4.00 13.02
CA ALA A 387 -22.64 5.09 13.29
C ALA A 387 -22.66 6.12 12.16
N PHE A 388 -22.73 5.68 10.91
CA PHE A 388 -22.83 6.58 9.77
C PHE A 388 -24.17 7.33 9.75
N ALA A 389 -25.30 6.64 9.95
CA ALA A 389 -26.61 7.28 9.99
C ALA A 389 -26.73 8.30 11.13
N LYS A 390 -26.15 8.01 12.30
CA LYS A 390 -26.06 8.96 13.42
C LYS A 390 -25.35 10.24 13.00
N GLU A 391 -24.20 10.15 12.34
CA GLU A 391 -23.45 11.31 11.85
C GLU A 391 -24.23 12.09 10.79
N VAL A 392 -24.84 11.42 9.81
CA VAL A 392 -25.71 12.06 8.82
C VAL A 392 -26.84 12.84 9.53
N GLY A 393 -27.36 12.32 10.64
CA GLY A 393 -28.41 12.97 11.43
C GLY A 393 -27.93 14.25 12.09
N LEU A 394 -26.67 14.30 12.54
CA LEU A 394 -26.04 15.52 13.05
C LEU A 394 -25.92 16.56 11.92
N PHE A 395 -25.45 16.15 10.73
CA PHE A 395 -25.38 17.03 9.55
C PHE A 395 -26.76 17.57 9.12
N MET A 396 -27.82 16.76 9.21
CA MET A 396 -29.19 17.17 8.86
C MET A 396 -29.81 18.17 9.84
N LYS A 397 -29.46 18.10 11.12
CA LYS A 397 -29.98 19.04 12.14
C LYS A 397 -29.25 20.37 12.17
N GLY A 398 -28.14 20.49 11.44
CA GLY A 398 -27.24 21.64 11.57
C GLY A 398 -26.47 21.64 12.91
N ASP A 399 -26.62 20.59 13.72
CA ASP A 399 -25.96 20.41 15.03
C ASP A 399 -24.44 20.14 14.88
N VAL A 400 -23.90 20.24 13.67
CA VAL A 400 -22.45 20.16 13.39
C VAL A 400 -21.76 21.52 13.49
N ALA A 401 -22.51 22.59 13.79
CA ALA A 401 -21.92 23.89 14.10
C ALA A 401 -20.97 23.87 15.31
N GLU A 402 -20.95 22.80 16.12
CA GLU A 402 -20.07 22.66 17.30
C GLU A 402 -19.04 21.52 17.19
N LEU A 403 -18.91 20.86 16.03
CA LEU A 403 -17.79 19.92 15.76
C LEU A 403 -16.85 20.42 14.65
N ALA A 404 -17.20 21.56 14.03
CA ALA A 404 -16.32 22.39 13.22
C ALA A 404 -15.82 23.64 13.97
N ASP A 405 -16.28 23.88 15.21
CA ASP A 405 -15.83 24.99 16.05
C ASP A 405 -15.40 24.43 17.43
N GLY A 406 -14.11 24.54 17.73
CA GLY A 406 -13.44 23.86 18.84
C GLY A 406 -13.65 24.48 20.23
N THR A 407 -14.89 24.74 20.66
CA THR A 407 -15.14 25.26 22.01
C THR A 407 -16.26 24.54 22.77
N ASN A 408 -15.86 23.95 23.91
CA ASN A 408 -16.64 23.47 25.06
C ASN A 408 -17.54 22.22 24.91
N THR A 409 -16.99 21.06 25.28
CA THR A 409 -17.78 19.96 25.85
C THR A 409 -17.04 19.34 27.04
N ALA A 410 -17.39 19.77 28.26
CA ALA A 410 -16.88 19.20 29.51
C ALA A 410 -17.74 18.04 30.06
N ASP A 411 -18.88 17.71 29.44
CA ASP A 411 -19.89 16.85 30.09
C ASP A 411 -20.47 15.70 29.23
N VAL A 412 -19.78 15.27 28.16
CA VAL A 412 -20.15 14.03 27.43
C VAL A 412 -18.93 13.12 27.32
N GLN A 413 -18.36 12.78 28.47
CA GLN A 413 -17.22 11.89 28.60
C GLN A 413 -17.59 10.66 29.43
N THR A 414 -18.52 9.85 28.95
CA THR A 414 -18.66 8.46 29.41
C THR A 414 -19.20 7.61 28.28
N GLU A 415 -18.41 6.61 27.88
CA GLU A 415 -18.76 5.43 27.07
C GLU A 415 -18.47 5.43 25.54
N ILE A 416 -17.30 5.93 25.11
CA ILE A 416 -16.60 5.36 23.93
C ILE A 416 -15.10 5.31 24.23
N ASP A 417 -14.64 4.22 24.86
CA ASP A 417 -13.23 3.96 25.10
C ASP A 417 -12.69 3.05 24.00
N THR A 418 -11.71 3.54 23.20
CA THR A 418 -10.61 2.79 22.54
C THR A 418 -9.92 3.51 21.35
N ALA A 419 -10.17 4.80 21.08
CA ALA A 419 -9.27 5.59 20.22
C ALA A 419 -8.30 6.39 21.09
N GLN A 420 -7.10 5.85 21.33
CA GLN A 420 -6.04 6.56 22.04
C GLN A 420 -5.67 7.84 21.25
N SER A 421 -5.85 9.01 21.86
CA SER A 421 -5.46 10.28 21.26
C SER A 421 -3.95 10.29 20.98
N TYR A 422 -3.54 10.69 19.77
CA TYR A 422 -2.13 10.77 19.38
C TYR A 422 -1.32 11.67 20.32
N SER A 423 -1.96 12.70 20.89
CA SER A 423 -1.31 13.57 21.87
C SER A 423 -1.00 12.87 23.18
N ASP A 424 -1.91 12.04 23.64
CA ASP A 424 -1.78 11.38 24.95
C ASP A 424 -0.83 10.20 24.87
N ASP A 425 -0.86 9.48 23.74
CA ASP A 425 0.17 8.50 23.40
C ASP A 425 1.58 9.15 23.36
N ALA A 426 1.74 10.30 22.71
CA ALA A 426 3.03 11.00 22.67
C ALA A 426 3.51 11.43 24.07
N LYS A 427 2.63 11.95 24.93
CA LYS A 427 2.95 12.29 26.33
C LYS A 427 3.35 11.05 27.14
N GLN A 428 2.64 9.95 26.97
CA GLN A 428 2.96 8.67 27.64
C GLN A 428 4.31 8.11 27.16
N LEU A 429 4.59 8.18 25.86
CA LEU A 429 5.87 7.74 25.29
C LEU A 429 7.03 8.63 25.73
N ALA A 430 6.80 9.94 25.88
CA ALA A 430 7.82 10.87 26.38
C ALA A 430 8.29 10.46 27.78
N THR A 431 7.39 9.94 28.62
CA THR A 431 7.73 9.50 29.99
C THR A 431 8.24 8.07 30.05
N SER A 432 7.75 7.17 29.20
CA SER A 432 8.07 5.74 29.28
C SER A 432 9.22 5.27 28.39
N ALA A 433 9.53 5.98 27.30
CA ALA A 433 10.44 5.49 26.26
C ALA A 433 11.63 6.42 25.94
N LEU A 434 11.54 7.72 26.27
CA LEU A 434 12.67 8.65 26.18
C LEU A 434 13.55 8.56 27.43
N LEU A 435 14.86 8.66 27.24
CA LEU A 435 15.85 8.71 28.33
C LEU A 435 15.78 10.04 29.09
N GLU A 436 16.30 10.06 30.33
CA GLU A 436 16.29 11.23 31.19
C GLU A 436 17.16 12.39 30.66
N LYS A 437 18.26 12.06 29.95
CA LYS A 437 19.22 13.04 29.46
C LYS A 437 19.87 12.60 28.16
N TYR A 438 20.13 13.56 27.27
CA TYR A 438 20.82 13.33 26.01
C TYR A 438 22.11 14.15 25.94
N PRO A 439 23.29 13.52 25.91
CA PRO A 439 24.53 14.23 25.63
C PRO A 439 24.54 14.70 24.16
N SER A 440 24.94 15.94 23.94
CA SER A 440 24.99 16.54 22.60
C SER A 440 26.37 17.07 22.29
N LEU A 441 26.70 17.06 21.00
CA LEU A 441 27.95 17.65 20.52
C LEU A 441 27.97 19.16 20.79
N GLU A 442 29.14 19.71 21.14
CA GLU A 442 29.28 21.17 21.32
C GLU A 442 29.46 21.89 19.98
N ALA A 443 30.34 21.38 19.12
CA ALA A 443 30.59 21.90 17.78
C ALA A 443 31.15 20.81 16.85
N LEU A 444 30.89 20.96 15.54
CA LEU A 444 31.48 20.11 14.50
C LEU A 444 32.88 20.60 14.11
N ASP A 445 33.79 19.66 13.87
CA ASP A 445 35.16 19.91 13.39
C ASP A 445 35.27 19.58 11.89
N PHE A 446 34.99 20.56 11.03
CA PHE A 446 35.04 20.40 9.58
C PHE A 446 36.46 20.23 8.99
N SER A 447 37.52 20.24 9.83
CA SER A 447 38.88 19.90 9.38
C SER A 447 39.05 18.40 9.12
N LYS A 448 38.09 17.58 9.53
CA LYS A 448 38.06 16.13 9.37
C LYS A 448 36.76 15.69 8.67
N PRO A 449 36.72 14.48 8.09
CA PRO A 449 35.48 13.95 7.56
C PRO A 449 34.38 13.86 8.63
N ILE A 450 33.19 14.39 8.32
CA ILE A 450 32.03 14.33 9.20
C ILE A 450 31.22 13.07 8.90
N SER A 451 30.92 12.29 9.94
CA SER A 451 30.13 11.06 9.82
C SER A 451 28.66 11.33 10.07
N VAL A 452 27.81 11.10 9.06
CA VAL A 452 26.38 11.40 9.10
C VAL A 452 25.56 10.12 8.98
N PHE A 453 24.70 9.83 9.95
CA PHE A 453 23.71 8.76 9.86
C PHE A 453 22.43 9.31 9.24
N VAL A 454 21.98 8.74 8.12
CA VAL A 454 20.81 9.23 7.38
C VAL A 454 19.79 8.12 7.24
N THR A 455 18.55 8.38 7.65
CA THR A 455 17.42 7.46 7.42
C THR A 455 16.57 7.88 6.24
N GLY A 456 15.96 6.91 5.55
CA GLY A 456 15.10 7.18 4.40
C GLY A 456 15.83 7.56 3.11
N VAL A 457 17.11 7.21 2.98
CA VAL A 457 17.97 7.48 1.81
C VAL A 457 17.45 6.89 0.49
N THR A 458 16.62 5.85 0.57
CA THR A 458 15.97 5.21 -0.59
C THR A 458 14.66 5.89 -0.99
N GLY A 459 14.19 6.87 -0.21
CA GLY A 459 13.04 7.72 -0.53
C GLY A 459 13.41 8.92 -1.38
N PHE A 460 12.39 9.71 -1.77
CA PHE A 460 12.57 10.89 -2.63
C PHE A 460 13.51 11.92 -1.98
N LEU A 461 13.07 12.61 -0.92
CA LEU A 461 13.89 13.62 -0.22
C LEU A 461 15.24 13.06 0.28
N GLY A 462 15.25 11.82 0.80
CA GLY A 462 16.48 11.20 1.30
C GLY A 462 17.58 11.04 0.26
N SER A 463 17.21 10.76 -1.00
CA SER A 463 18.19 10.71 -2.10
C SER A 463 18.80 12.08 -2.43
N PHE A 464 18.05 13.16 -2.24
CA PHE A 464 18.55 14.52 -2.42
C PHE A 464 19.34 15.03 -1.21
N ILE A 465 19.03 14.58 0.02
CA ILE A 465 19.88 14.80 1.20
C ILE A 465 21.25 14.16 0.96
N LEU A 466 21.29 12.95 0.41
CA LEU A 466 22.53 12.27 0.06
C LEU A 466 23.32 13.05 -1.00
N ARG A 467 22.65 13.52 -2.05
CA ARG A 467 23.25 14.40 -3.08
C ARG A 467 23.83 15.66 -2.45
N ASP A 468 23.08 16.35 -1.60
CA ASP A 468 23.54 17.61 -1.02
C ASP A 468 24.77 17.41 -0.11
N LEU A 469 24.81 16.31 0.66
CA LEU A 469 25.98 15.94 1.45
C LEU A 469 27.22 15.64 0.59
N LEU A 470 27.07 14.92 -0.52
CA LEU A 470 28.20 14.37 -1.27
C LEU A 470 28.62 15.18 -2.50
N ASP A 471 27.78 16.08 -3.01
CA ASP A 471 28.01 16.78 -4.28
C ASP A 471 27.98 18.30 -4.18
N CYS A 472 27.34 18.85 -3.15
CA CYS A 472 27.12 20.29 -3.03
C CYS A 472 28.11 21.00 -2.08
N ARG A 473 29.12 20.28 -1.55
CA ARG A 473 29.87 20.72 -0.36
C ARG A 473 31.38 20.52 -0.52
N THR A 474 32.13 21.42 0.10
CA THR A 474 33.61 21.40 0.12
C THR A 474 34.20 20.52 1.23
N ALA A 475 33.44 20.27 2.30
CA ALA A 475 33.85 19.38 3.38
C ALA A 475 33.67 17.90 2.99
N ALA A 476 34.49 17.02 3.59
CA ALA A 476 34.39 15.58 3.37
C ALA A 476 33.33 14.95 4.27
N PHE A 477 32.52 14.05 3.73
CA PHE A 477 31.49 13.33 4.47
C PHE A 477 31.63 11.81 4.32
N LYS A 478 31.29 11.10 5.39
CA LYS A 478 31.02 9.66 5.39
C LYS A 478 29.56 9.45 5.79
N VAL A 479 28.77 8.83 4.92
CA VAL A 479 27.34 8.63 5.15
C VAL A 479 27.05 7.20 5.57
N TYR A 480 26.52 7.04 6.78
CA TYR A 480 25.94 5.81 7.27
C TYR A 480 24.46 5.77 6.88
N ALA A 481 24.17 5.08 5.78
CA ALA A 481 22.90 5.09 5.09
C ALA A 481 22.01 3.94 5.58
N HIS A 482 20.97 4.26 6.35
CA HIS A 482 20.03 3.26 6.84
C HIS A 482 19.12 2.75 5.72
N VAL A 483 19.11 1.42 5.50
CA VAL A 483 18.30 0.76 4.48
C VAL A 483 17.72 -0.54 5.01
N ARG A 484 16.44 -0.80 4.72
CA ARG A 484 15.84 -2.13 4.90
C ARG A 484 16.22 -2.99 3.69
N ALA A 485 17.06 -4.00 3.85
CA ALA A 485 17.46 -4.90 2.77
C ALA A 485 17.91 -6.24 3.34
N SER A 486 18.05 -7.26 2.50
CA SER A 486 18.55 -8.59 2.91
C SER A 486 20.03 -8.57 3.30
N ASN A 487 20.84 -7.73 2.65
CA ASN A 487 22.26 -7.54 2.93
C ASN A 487 22.73 -6.13 2.51
N LYS A 488 23.98 -5.79 2.84
CA LYS A 488 24.54 -4.44 2.62
C LYS A 488 24.68 -4.13 1.14
N GLU A 489 25.01 -5.11 0.31
CA GLU A 489 25.13 -4.99 -1.14
C GLU A 489 23.77 -4.66 -1.78
N ALA A 490 22.73 -5.42 -1.44
CA ALA A 490 21.37 -5.16 -1.90
C ALA A 490 20.87 -3.77 -1.41
N GLY A 491 21.20 -3.40 -0.17
CA GLY A 491 20.89 -2.07 0.35
C GLY A 491 21.60 -0.97 -0.44
N PHE A 492 22.85 -1.19 -0.82
CA PHE A 492 23.63 -0.26 -1.63
C PHE A 492 23.05 -0.11 -3.04
N GLU A 493 22.70 -1.23 -3.70
CA GLU A 493 22.06 -1.21 -5.02
C GLU A 493 20.72 -0.47 -4.99
N ARG A 494 19.95 -0.56 -3.89
CA ARG A 494 18.73 0.25 -3.73
C ARG A 494 19.04 1.75 -3.73
N ILE A 495 20.06 2.20 -2.99
CA ILE A 495 20.47 3.60 -2.95
C ILE A 495 20.91 4.05 -4.36
N ARG A 496 21.80 3.28 -5.01
CA ARG A 496 22.29 3.56 -6.36
C ARG A 496 21.14 3.66 -7.36
N LYS A 497 20.23 2.67 -7.36
CA LYS A 497 19.06 2.64 -8.24
C LYS A 497 18.16 3.85 -8.01
N THR A 498 17.89 4.24 -6.77
CA THR A 498 17.10 5.44 -6.45
C THR A 498 17.78 6.69 -7.02
N GLY A 499 19.09 6.88 -6.79
CA GLY A 499 19.82 8.02 -7.32
C GLY A 499 19.81 8.08 -8.85
N LYS A 500 19.95 6.94 -9.54
CA LYS A 500 19.87 6.84 -11.01
C LYS A 500 18.46 7.13 -11.54
N THR A 501 17.44 6.68 -10.81
CA THR A 501 16.02 6.91 -11.15
C THR A 501 15.68 8.41 -11.11
N TYR A 502 16.27 9.18 -10.19
CA TYR A 502 16.11 10.64 -10.16
C TYR A 502 17.18 11.40 -10.96
N GLY A 503 18.09 10.70 -11.63
CA GLY A 503 19.14 11.31 -12.47
C GLY A 503 20.22 12.05 -11.68
N ILE A 504 20.45 11.70 -10.41
CA ILE A 504 21.36 12.41 -9.51
C ILE A 504 22.58 11.59 -9.09
N TRP A 505 22.61 10.28 -9.34
CA TRP A 505 23.68 9.41 -8.87
C TRP A 505 25.03 9.71 -9.54
N LYS A 506 26.11 9.71 -8.75
CA LYS A 506 27.50 9.71 -9.22
C LYS A 506 28.27 8.54 -8.61
N ASP A 507 29.04 7.83 -9.42
CA ASP A 507 29.74 6.62 -8.95
C ASP A 507 30.81 6.92 -7.88
N GLU A 508 31.34 8.13 -7.86
CA GLU A 508 32.27 8.60 -6.82
C GLU A 508 31.65 8.60 -5.42
N TRP A 509 30.32 8.66 -5.29
CA TRP A 509 29.64 8.59 -3.99
C TRP A 509 29.83 7.23 -3.29
N ALA A 510 30.15 6.18 -4.04
CA ALA A 510 30.16 4.81 -3.52
C ALA A 510 31.15 4.62 -2.36
N SER A 511 32.35 5.21 -2.43
CA SER A 511 33.34 5.13 -1.35
C SER A 511 32.92 5.88 -0.07
N HIS A 512 32.00 6.82 -0.19
CA HIS A 512 31.53 7.66 0.90
C HIS A 512 30.29 7.11 1.62
N ILE A 513 29.67 6.06 1.10
CA ILE A 513 28.45 5.48 1.66
C ILE A 513 28.77 4.15 2.34
N GLU A 514 28.24 3.97 3.55
CA GLU A 514 28.22 2.69 4.25
C GLU A 514 26.78 2.33 4.57
N VAL A 515 26.35 1.14 4.14
CA VAL A 515 24.98 0.68 4.35
C VAL A 515 24.83 0.15 5.77
N VAL A 516 23.82 0.67 6.45
CA VAL A 516 23.41 0.26 7.79
C VAL A 516 22.06 -0.45 7.69
N LEU A 517 22.05 -1.76 7.96
CA LEU A 517 20.82 -2.56 7.95
C LEU A 517 20.14 -2.48 9.32
N GLY A 518 18.81 -2.41 9.35
CA GLY A 518 18.07 -2.48 10.60
C GLY A 518 16.61 -2.12 10.45
N ASP A 519 15.84 -2.41 11.49
CA ASP A 519 14.44 -2.02 11.62
C ASP A 519 14.33 -0.94 12.69
N LEU A 520 14.09 0.32 12.28
CA LEU A 520 14.06 1.45 13.20
C LEU A 520 12.97 1.32 14.27
N ALA A 521 11.94 0.51 14.05
CA ALA A 521 10.90 0.27 15.06
C ALA A 521 11.38 -0.61 16.22
N LYS A 522 12.54 -1.28 16.08
CA LYS A 522 13.13 -2.13 17.13
C LYS A 522 14.19 -1.37 17.94
N PRO A 523 14.36 -1.71 19.24
CA PRO A 523 15.50 -1.24 20.03
C PRO A 523 16.83 -1.56 19.33
N GLN A 524 17.77 -0.61 19.34
CA GLN A 524 19.06 -0.69 18.64
C GLN A 524 18.94 -1.12 17.16
N PHE A 525 17.79 -0.83 16.56
CA PHE A 525 17.43 -1.23 15.20
C PHE A 525 17.45 -2.75 14.93
N GLY A 526 17.47 -3.56 15.99
CA GLY A 526 17.66 -5.01 15.91
C GLY A 526 19.09 -5.45 15.57
N MET A 527 20.08 -4.57 15.72
CA MET A 527 21.50 -4.86 15.46
C MET A 527 22.15 -5.65 16.60
N GLU A 528 23.27 -6.30 16.29
CA GLU A 528 24.16 -6.86 17.31
C GLU A 528 24.90 -5.73 18.06
N SER A 529 25.20 -5.96 19.35
CA SER A 529 25.77 -4.92 20.23
C SER A 529 27.09 -4.35 19.71
N ALA A 530 27.95 -5.17 19.10
CA ALA A 530 29.23 -4.70 18.55
C ALA A 530 29.04 -3.77 17.33
N GLU A 531 28.08 -4.07 16.45
CA GLU A 531 27.77 -3.21 15.30
C GLU A 531 27.15 -1.89 15.77
N TRP A 532 26.26 -1.95 16.77
CA TRP A 532 25.65 -0.78 17.40
C TRP A 532 26.69 0.14 18.05
N GLU A 533 27.62 -0.40 18.85
CA GLU A 533 28.69 0.36 19.49
C GLU A 533 29.61 1.03 18.47
N ASN A 534 29.97 0.32 17.40
CA ASN A 534 30.81 0.86 16.34
C ASN A 534 30.12 2.01 15.59
N LEU A 535 28.85 1.83 15.21
CA LEU A 535 28.05 2.85 14.55
C LEU A 535 27.90 4.10 15.42
N THR A 536 27.47 3.92 16.68
CA THR A 536 27.16 5.04 17.60
C THR A 536 28.40 5.80 18.08
N SER A 537 29.58 5.16 18.03
CA SER A 537 30.88 5.81 18.30
C SER A 537 31.44 6.54 17.07
N SER A 538 30.95 6.24 15.87
CA SER A 538 31.44 6.83 14.61
C SER A 538 30.62 8.04 14.16
N VAL A 539 29.31 8.05 14.39
CA VAL A 539 28.37 9.09 13.89
C VAL A 539 28.46 10.40 14.67
N ASP A 540 28.65 11.52 13.97
CA ASP A 540 28.68 12.89 14.51
C ASP A 540 27.31 13.59 14.42
N VAL A 541 26.56 13.32 13.35
CA VAL A 541 25.27 13.95 13.06
C VAL A 541 24.27 12.89 12.62
N ILE A 542 23.04 12.95 13.12
CA ILE A 542 21.91 12.14 12.65
C ILE A 542 20.96 13.03 11.86
N ILE A 543 20.60 12.61 10.65
CA ILE A 543 19.49 13.17 9.87
C ILE A 543 18.39 12.11 9.77
N HIS A 544 17.38 12.25 10.62
CA HIS A 544 16.23 11.37 10.65
C HIS A 544 15.14 11.85 9.68
N ASN A 545 15.17 11.32 8.46
CA ASN A 545 14.21 11.64 7.38
C ASN A 545 13.22 10.49 7.10
N GLY A 546 13.58 9.25 7.43
CA GLY A 546 12.74 8.07 7.19
C GLY A 546 11.38 8.17 7.87
N ALA A 547 10.32 8.03 7.08
CA ALA A 547 8.93 7.97 7.53
C ALA A 547 8.07 7.20 6.52
N MET A 548 6.98 6.60 6.99
CA MET A 548 5.90 6.11 6.15
C MET A 548 4.90 7.25 5.91
N VAL A 549 4.76 7.64 4.63
CA VAL A 549 3.84 8.70 4.20
C VAL A 549 2.64 8.07 3.53
N HIS A 550 1.48 8.13 4.17
CA HIS A 550 0.22 7.64 3.63
C HIS A 550 -0.94 8.56 4.00
N TRP A 551 -1.70 8.99 2.99
CA TRP A 551 -2.72 10.04 3.15
C TRP A 551 -3.99 9.57 3.86
N VAL A 552 -4.26 8.26 3.82
CA VAL A 552 -5.53 7.68 4.31
C VAL A 552 -5.32 6.86 5.60
N TYR A 553 -4.09 6.47 5.92
CA TYR A 553 -3.89 5.57 7.05
C TYR A 553 -4.09 6.31 8.38
N PRO A 554 -4.78 5.69 9.35
CA PRO A 554 -4.96 6.27 10.66
C PRO A 554 -3.63 6.30 11.43
N TYR A 555 -3.56 7.14 12.46
CA TYR A 555 -2.40 7.25 13.35
C TYR A 555 -1.87 5.89 13.81
N ALA A 556 -2.76 4.99 14.27
CA ALA A 556 -2.38 3.68 14.79
C ALA A 556 -1.55 2.84 13.80
N THR A 557 -1.86 2.92 12.50
CA THR A 557 -1.11 2.20 11.45
C THR A 557 0.25 2.84 11.16
N LEU A 558 0.36 4.16 11.30
CA LEU A 558 1.59 4.92 11.05
C LEU A 558 2.50 5.02 12.28
N ARG A 559 1.97 4.74 13.46
CA ARG A 559 2.60 4.93 14.77
C ARG A 559 3.97 4.28 14.88
N ASP A 560 4.12 3.01 14.55
CA ASP A 560 5.40 2.33 14.75
C ASP A 560 6.48 2.82 13.78
N ALA A 561 6.09 3.03 12.51
CA ALA A 561 6.98 3.51 11.46
C ALA A 561 7.45 4.95 11.67
N ASN A 562 6.61 5.82 12.25
CA ASN A 562 6.89 7.25 12.36
C ASN A 562 7.21 7.70 13.79
N VAL A 563 6.57 7.14 14.81
CA VAL A 563 6.70 7.59 16.22
C VAL A 563 7.73 6.72 16.94
N ILE A 564 7.53 5.40 16.98
CA ILE A 564 8.45 4.48 17.67
C ILE A 564 9.84 4.49 17.03
N SER A 565 9.89 4.53 15.70
CA SER A 565 11.16 4.67 14.96
C SER A 565 11.90 5.96 15.32
N THR A 566 11.19 7.09 15.46
CA THR A 566 11.79 8.36 15.90
C THR A 566 12.37 8.24 17.30
N ILE A 567 11.66 7.61 18.25
CA ILE A 567 12.15 7.38 19.62
C ILE A 567 13.46 6.58 19.61
N ASN A 568 13.51 5.48 18.87
CA ASN A 568 14.71 4.65 18.81
C ASN A 568 15.91 5.40 18.20
N VAL A 569 15.67 6.26 17.21
CA VAL A 569 16.71 7.12 16.63
C VAL A 569 17.12 8.26 17.59
N ILE A 570 16.19 8.84 18.34
CA ILE A 570 16.52 9.79 19.42
C ILE A 570 17.39 9.10 20.48
N ASN A 571 17.02 7.88 20.90
CA ASN A 571 17.78 7.10 21.88
C ASN A 571 19.19 6.72 21.40
N MET A 572 19.43 6.63 20.08
CA MET A 572 20.76 6.50 19.50
C MET A 572 21.69 7.68 19.86
N CYS A 573 21.13 8.88 20.07
CA CYS A 573 21.90 10.07 20.44
C CYS A 573 22.55 9.94 21.82
N ALA A 574 22.00 9.11 22.70
CA ALA A 574 22.53 8.88 24.04
C ALA A 574 23.58 7.76 24.13
N THR A 575 23.87 7.05 23.04
CA THR A 575 24.86 5.95 23.02
C THR A 575 26.11 6.34 22.25
N GLY A 576 27.28 5.85 22.65
CA GLY A 576 28.55 6.16 21.99
C GLY A 576 29.00 7.61 22.23
N LYS A 577 29.41 8.32 21.17
CA LYS A 577 29.84 9.73 21.31
C LYS A 577 28.66 10.72 21.21
N PRO A 578 28.76 11.90 21.83
CA PRO A 578 27.76 12.97 21.66
C PRO A 578 27.64 13.39 20.19
N LYS A 579 26.42 13.67 19.75
CA LYS A 579 26.09 13.94 18.34
C LYS A 579 24.97 14.97 18.20
N TYR A 580 24.86 15.61 17.04
CA TYR A 580 23.70 16.46 16.71
C TYR A 580 22.56 15.63 16.14
N PHE A 581 21.33 16.06 16.39
CA PHE A 581 20.11 15.42 15.90
C PHE A 581 19.30 16.37 15.02
N SER A 582 19.09 15.98 13.76
CA SER A 582 18.20 16.65 12.82
C SER A 582 17.00 15.75 12.52
N PHE A 583 15.79 16.26 12.75
CA PHE A 583 14.55 15.54 12.47
C PHE A 583 13.77 16.22 11.35
N VAL A 584 13.45 15.47 10.29
CA VAL A 584 12.60 15.96 9.21
C VAL A 584 11.14 15.67 9.55
N SER A 585 10.47 16.71 10.08
CA SER A 585 9.04 16.77 10.36
C SER A 585 8.27 17.12 9.08
N SER A 586 7.19 17.89 9.18
CA SER A 586 6.32 18.31 8.07
C SER A 586 5.53 19.55 8.50
N THR A 587 5.21 20.47 7.59
CA THR A 587 4.26 21.55 7.89
C THR A 587 2.85 21.02 8.16
N SER A 588 2.55 19.77 7.80
CA SER A 588 1.28 19.12 8.13
C SER A 588 1.03 18.95 9.63
N THR A 589 2.02 19.25 10.49
CA THR A 589 1.82 19.35 11.93
C THR A 589 1.10 20.64 12.34
N LEU A 590 0.85 21.55 11.38
CA LEU A 590 0.20 22.85 11.54
C LEU A 590 -1.13 22.93 10.77
N ASP A 591 -1.63 21.82 10.23
CA ASP A 591 -2.88 21.78 9.44
C ASP A 591 -4.11 21.75 10.37
N THR A 592 -4.29 22.82 11.15
CA THR A 592 -5.44 23.02 12.04
C THR A 592 -5.95 24.45 11.96
N ASP A 593 -7.25 24.65 12.19
CA ASP A 593 -7.88 25.98 12.19
C ASP A 593 -7.20 26.96 13.16
N TYR A 594 -6.65 26.46 14.26
CA TYR A 594 -5.84 27.25 15.18
C TYR A 594 -4.68 27.96 14.45
N PHE A 595 -3.87 27.21 13.70
CA PHE A 595 -2.71 27.78 13.01
C PHE A 595 -3.11 28.56 11.77
N PHE A 596 -4.20 28.20 11.10
CA PHE A 596 -4.75 29.01 10.01
C PHE A 596 -5.17 30.40 10.51
N ASN A 597 -5.91 30.47 11.61
CA ASN A 597 -6.38 31.73 12.19
C ASN A 597 -5.21 32.55 12.77
N ALA A 598 -4.29 31.91 13.49
CA ALA A 598 -3.11 32.57 14.02
C ALA A 598 -2.22 33.14 12.91
N SER A 599 -2.07 32.41 11.80
CA SER A 599 -1.35 32.88 10.60
C SER A 599 -2.03 34.11 9.99
N ASP A 600 -3.35 34.08 9.83
CA ASP A 600 -4.12 35.19 9.27
C ASP A 600 -3.98 36.45 10.14
N GLU A 601 -4.05 36.32 11.46
CA GLU A 601 -3.85 37.42 12.42
C GLU A 601 -2.45 38.03 12.37
N LEU A 602 -1.42 37.18 12.29
CA LEU A 602 -0.02 37.62 12.18
C LEU A 602 0.22 38.36 10.86
N THR A 603 -0.26 37.78 9.76
CA THR A 603 -0.14 38.38 8.43
C THR A 603 -0.88 39.71 8.33
N ALA A 604 -2.08 39.81 8.92
CA ALA A 604 -2.84 41.07 9.00
C ALA A 604 -2.10 42.18 9.77
N ARG A 605 -1.19 41.80 10.68
CA ARG A 605 -0.30 42.72 11.42
C ARG A 605 1.02 43.00 10.70
N GLY A 606 1.23 42.44 9.51
CA GLY A 606 2.48 42.58 8.75
C GLY A 606 3.64 41.73 9.28
N LEU A 607 3.36 40.68 10.05
CA LEU A 607 4.35 39.71 10.51
C LEU A 607 4.48 38.56 9.49
N PRO A 608 5.63 37.85 9.46
CA PRO A 608 5.95 36.89 8.38
C PRO A 608 5.15 35.58 8.41
N GLY A 609 4.40 35.28 9.48
CA GLY A 609 3.63 34.05 9.64
C GLY A 609 3.85 33.39 10.99
N ILE A 610 3.50 32.12 11.12
CA ILE A 610 3.70 31.32 12.34
C ILE A 610 5.20 31.26 12.68
N PRO A 611 5.62 31.67 13.89
CA PRO A 611 7.02 31.62 14.29
C PRO A 611 7.55 30.20 14.44
N GLU A 612 8.82 29.98 14.11
CA GLU A 612 9.51 28.70 14.38
C GLU A 612 9.61 28.38 15.88
N ALA A 613 9.54 29.40 16.74
CA ALA A 613 9.55 29.24 18.19
C ALA A 613 8.22 28.76 18.79
N ASP A 614 7.17 28.59 17.98
CA ASP A 614 5.87 28.08 18.43
C ASP A 614 5.98 26.71 19.11
N ASP A 615 5.11 26.48 20.11
CA ASP A 615 5.14 25.30 20.98
C ASP A 615 4.38 24.08 20.43
N LEU A 616 3.75 24.21 19.26
CA LEU A 616 3.00 23.17 18.55
C LEU A 616 1.73 22.68 19.27
N LYS A 617 1.34 23.28 20.41
CA LYS A 617 0.16 22.82 21.17
C LYS A 617 -1.15 23.04 20.42
N GLY A 618 -1.19 24.02 19.51
CA GLY A 618 -2.33 24.28 18.63
C GLY A 618 -2.77 23.11 17.75
N SER A 619 -1.96 22.06 17.64
CA SER A 619 -2.28 20.82 16.92
C SER A 619 -2.23 19.57 17.81
N ALA A 620 -2.25 19.74 19.13
CA ALA A 620 -2.43 18.62 20.06
C ALA A 620 -3.78 17.90 19.86
N SER A 621 -4.76 18.61 19.30
CA SER A 621 -6.00 18.06 18.78
C SER A 621 -6.29 18.67 17.40
N GLY A 622 -7.26 18.13 16.67
CA GLY A 622 -7.78 18.73 15.44
C GLY A 622 -7.05 18.37 14.14
N LEU A 623 -5.92 17.66 14.18
CA LEU A 623 -5.27 17.18 12.95
C LEU A 623 -6.13 16.11 12.26
N GLY A 624 -6.53 16.36 11.01
CA GLY A 624 -7.45 15.49 10.26
C GLY A 624 -6.81 14.22 9.66
N THR A 625 -5.49 14.21 9.45
CA THR A 625 -4.79 13.07 8.80
C THR A 625 -3.92 12.29 9.76
N GLY A 626 -3.89 10.95 9.64
CA GLY A 626 -3.02 10.10 10.47
C GLY A 626 -1.54 10.38 10.26
N TYR A 627 -1.14 10.83 9.06
CA TYR A 627 0.23 11.28 8.80
C TYR A 627 0.58 12.53 9.60
N GLY A 628 -0.25 13.58 9.56
CA GLY A 628 -0.07 14.79 10.36
C GLY A 628 0.01 14.47 11.85
N GLN A 629 -0.90 13.64 12.36
CA GLN A 629 -0.92 13.16 13.75
C GLN A 629 0.39 12.45 14.13
N SER A 630 0.90 11.55 13.28
CA SER A 630 2.14 10.82 13.54
C SER A 630 3.38 11.71 13.55
N LYS A 631 3.43 12.72 12.66
CA LYS A 631 4.52 13.71 12.63
C LYS A 631 4.47 14.65 13.82
N TRP A 632 3.28 15.07 14.24
CA TRP A 632 3.10 15.87 15.45
C TRP A 632 3.61 15.11 16.68
N ALA A 633 3.25 13.83 16.83
CA ALA A 633 3.69 12.99 17.96
C ALA A 633 5.21 12.81 17.98
N ALA A 634 5.81 12.50 16.84
CA ALA A 634 7.26 12.37 16.69
C ALA A 634 7.99 13.69 16.98
N GLU A 635 7.44 14.82 16.54
CA GLU A 635 8.02 16.14 16.79
C GLU A 635 7.93 16.53 18.26
N TYR A 636 6.79 16.26 18.92
CA TYR A 636 6.62 16.45 20.35
C TYR A 636 7.69 15.69 21.14
N LEU A 637 7.94 14.42 20.79
CA LEU A 637 8.97 13.60 21.42
C LEU A 637 10.39 14.15 21.18
N ALA A 638 10.69 14.63 19.97
CA ALA A 638 11.95 15.29 19.68
C ALA A 638 12.15 16.55 20.54
N ARG A 639 11.12 17.40 20.68
CA ARG A 639 11.14 18.58 21.55
C ARG A 639 11.37 18.21 23.02
N GLN A 640 10.71 17.16 23.51
CA GLN A 640 10.92 16.63 24.87
C GLN A 640 12.34 16.09 25.07
N ALA A 641 12.97 15.50 24.05
CA ALA A 641 14.38 15.14 24.11
C ALA A 641 15.29 16.38 24.11
N GLY A 642 14.91 17.45 23.40
CA GLY A 642 15.56 18.76 23.42
C GLY A 642 15.60 19.38 24.82
N GLU A 643 14.48 19.35 25.55
CA GLU A 643 14.40 19.78 26.96
C GLU A 643 15.33 18.96 27.89
N ARG A 644 15.71 17.75 27.45
CA ARG A 644 16.63 16.84 28.15
C ARG A 644 18.08 16.94 27.67
N GLY A 645 18.40 17.99 26.90
CA GLY A 645 19.78 18.33 26.49
C GLY A 645 20.14 17.96 25.05
N LEU A 646 19.20 17.42 24.26
CA LEU A 646 19.45 17.14 22.84
C LEU A 646 19.57 18.44 22.04
N LYS A 647 20.65 18.60 21.28
CA LYS A 647 20.90 19.77 20.41
C LYS A 647 20.76 19.39 18.94
N GLY A 648 20.32 20.35 18.12
CA GLY A 648 20.16 20.17 16.68
C GLY A 648 18.94 20.93 16.15
N CYS A 649 18.24 20.34 15.18
CA CYS A 649 17.12 21.02 14.53
C CYS A 649 15.97 20.09 14.12
N ILE A 650 14.74 20.58 14.25
CA ILE A 650 13.55 20.00 13.65
C ILE A 650 13.26 20.82 12.40
N THR A 651 13.36 20.22 11.22
CA THR A 651 13.03 20.88 9.97
C THR A 651 11.60 20.51 9.58
N ARG A 652 10.74 21.49 9.24
CA ARG A 652 9.36 21.28 8.78
C ARG A 652 9.23 21.66 7.29
N PRO A 653 9.42 20.70 6.36
CA PRO A 653 9.20 20.98 4.95
C PRO A 653 7.73 21.21 4.61
N GLY A 654 7.48 22.16 3.72
CA GLY A 654 6.24 22.26 2.96
C GLY A 654 6.05 21.11 1.97
N TYR A 655 5.27 21.33 0.92
CA TYR A 655 5.13 20.38 -0.18
C TYR A 655 6.46 20.23 -0.92
N VAL A 656 7.13 19.10 -0.72
CA VAL A 656 8.38 18.73 -1.39
C VAL A 656 8.08 18.35 -2.84
N THR A 657 8.47 19.20 -3.77
CA THR A 657 8.13 19.08 -5.20
C THR A 657 9.33 18.61 -6.02
N GLY A 658 9.20 18.55 -7.35
CA GLY A 658 10.23 18.01 -8.23
C GLY A 658 11.60 18.69 -8.11
N PHE A 659 12.62 18.02 -8.62
CA PHE A 659 13.95 18.60 -8.72
C PHE A 659 13.92 19.83 -9.62
N SER A 660 14.40 20.98 -9.14
CA SER A 660 14.33 22.26 -9.85
C SER A 660 14.93 22.25 -11.26
N GLN A 661 15.93 21.41 -11.52
CA GLN A 661 16.66 21.38 -12.80
C GLN A 661 16.06 20.42 -13.84
N THR A 662 15.61 19.23 -13.42
CA THR A 662 15.15 18.18 -14.34
C THR A 662 13.67 17.84 -14.20
N GLY A 663 13.00 18.36 -13.17
CA GLY A 663 11.63 18.04 -12.80
C GLY A 663 11.44 16.65 -12.19
N ALA A 664 12.54 15.90 -11.98
CA ALA A 664 12.52 14.56 -11.42
C ALA A 664 11.70 14.52 -10.12
N SER A 665 10.67 13.69 -10.12
CA SER A 665 9.64 13.65 -9.09
C SER A 665 8.91 12.30 -9.07
N ASN A 666 8.20 12.05 -7.97
CA ASN A 666 7.32 10.90 -7.84
C ASN A 666 5.95 11.21 -8.44
N THR A 667 5.55 10.51 -9.51
CA THR A 667 4.28 10.73 -10.22
C THR A 667 3.04 10.32 -9.43
N ASP A 668 3.21 9.67 -8.27
CA ASP A 668 2.13 9.38 -7.33
C ASP A 668 1.84 10.55 -6.36
N ASP A 669 2.47 11.70 -6.60
CA ASP A 669 2.23 12.94 -5.84
C ASP A 669 0.86 13.59 -6.15
N PHE A 670 0.25 14.21 -5.14
CA PHE A 670 -1.05 14.86 -5.25
C PHE A 670 -1.05 15.98 -6.29
N LEU A 671 -0.09 16.91 -6.24
CA LEU A 671 -0.08 18.10 -7.10
C LEU A 671 0.17 17.72 -8.57
N LEU A 672 1.00 16.72 -8.83
CA LEU A 672 1.26 16.22 -10.19
C LEU A 672 0.05 15.46 -10.76
N ARG A 673 -0.63 14.64 -9.94
CA ARG A 673 -1.90 14.01 -10.31
C ARG A 673 -2.99 15.07 -10.54
N PHE A 674 -2.99 16.15 -9.78
CA PHE A 674 -3.92 17.27 -9.93
C PHE A 674 -3.72 18.01 -11.26
N LEU A 675 -2.48 18.31 -11.65
CA LEU A 675 -2.18 18.84 -12.99
C LEU A 675 -2.71 17.93 -14.10
N LYS A 676 -2.40 16.62 -14.01
CA LYS A 676 -2.86 15.66 -15.02
C LYS A 676 -4.39 15.54 -15.06
N GLY A 677 -5.06 15.49 -13.91
CA GLY A 677 -6.52 15.44 -13.83
C GLY A 677 -7.17 16.69 -14.43
N CYS A 678 -6.60 17.87 -14.20
CA CYS A 678 -7.09 19.11 -14.83
C CYS A 678 -6.86 19.10 -16.35
N ALA A 679 -5.74 18.54 -16.81
CA ALA A 679 -5.46 18.38 -18.24
C ALA A 679 -6.42 17.40 -18.93
N GLU A 680 -6.73 16.27 -18.28
CA GLU A 680 -7.72 15.28 -18.73
C GLU A 680 -9.12 15.88 -18.81
N LEU A 681 -9.52 16.66 -17.81
CA LEU A 681 -10.84 17.29 -17.74
C LEU A 681 -10.98 18.52 -18.66
N GLY A 682 -9.87 19.13 -19.06
CA GLY A 682 -9.85 20.38 -19.85
C GLY A 682 -10.21 21.63 -19.04
N GLN A 683 -10.23 21.54 -17.71
CA GLN A 683 -10.55 22.65 -16.81
C GLN A 683 -9.97 22.45 -15.41
N TYR A 684 -9.81 23.54 -14.67
CA TYR A 684 -9.27 23.57 -13.31
C TYR A 684 -10.07 24.51 -12.40
N PRO A 685 -10.16 24.22 -11.08
CA PRO A 685 -10.97 25.00 -10.17
C PRO A 685 -10.27 26.29 -9.77
N ASN A 686 -11.04 27.35 -9.61
CA ASN A 686 -10.59 28.66 -9.12
C ASN A 686 -10.34 28.59 -7.61
N ILE A 687 -9.09 28.35 -7.22
CA ILE A 687 -8.64 28.31 -5.83
C ILE A 687 -7.51 29.34 -5.65
N THR A 688 -7.72 30.28 -4.73
CA THR A 688 -6.80 31.41 -4.50
C THR A 688 -5.77 31.15 -3.41
N ASN A 689 -5.89 30.04 -2.68
CA ASN A 689 -4.95 29.68 -1.63
C ASN A 689 -3.52 29.55 -2.19
N THR A 690 -2.55 29.96 -1.37
CA THR A 690 -1.13 29.69 -1.60
C THR A 690 -0.85 28.20 -1.38
N ILE A 691 0.09 27.67 -2.16
CA ILE A 691 0.66 26.35 -1.99
C ILE A 691 2.09 26.55 -1.51
N ASN A 692 2.41 25.94 -0.37
CA ASN A 692 3.77 25.95 0.16
C ASN A 692 4.68 24.96 -0.59
N MET A 693 4.89 25.17 -1.89
CA MET A 693 5.69 24.32 -2.76
C MET A 693 7.17 24.70 -2.68
N VAL A 694 8.02 23.71 -2.39
CA VAL A 694 9.48 23.88 -2.34
C VAL A 694 10.15 22.79 -3.18
N PRO A 695 11.08 23.12 -4.10
CA PRO A 695 11.83 22.12 -4.85
C PRO A 695 12.67 21.21 -3.92
N VAL A 696 12.70 19.90 -4.20
CA VAL A 696 13.34 18.89 -3.32
C VAL A 696 14.81 19.17 -3.04
N ASP A 697 15.54 19.76 -3.98
CA ASP A 697 16.95 20.12 -3.84
C ASP A 697 17.15 21.28 -2.87
N HIS A 698 16.24 22.25 -2.82
CA HIS A 698 16.27 23.29 -1.79
C HIS A 698 15.86 22.75 -0.42
N VAL A 699 14.85 21.87 -0.36
CA VAL A 699 14.48 21.19 0.90
C VAL A 699 15.66 20.40 1.46
N ALA A 700 16.35 19.63 0.62
CA ALA A 700 17.55 18.90 1.02
C ALA A 700 18.66 19.83 1.51
N ARG A 701 18.91 20.95 0.80
CA ARG A 701 19.88 21.96 1.22
C ARG A 701 19.56 22.51 2.61
N VAL A 702 18.30 22.83 2.90
CA VAL A 702 17.89 23.32 4.22
C VAL A 702 18.07 22.25 5.29
N VAL A 703 17.62 21.01 5.05
CA VAL A 703 17.77 19.90 6.01
C VAL A 703 19.22 19.64 6.37
N VAL A 704 20.14 19.69 5.39
CA VAL A 704 21.56 19.47 5.66
C VAL A 704 22.19 20.70 6.33
N ALA A 705 21.85 21.91 5.89
CA ALA A 705 22.33 23.14 6.51
C ALA A 705 21.94 23.22 8.00
N THR A 706 20.69 22.93 8.36
CA THR A 706 20.22 22.94 9.75
C THR A 706 20.77 21.79 10.59
N ALA A 707 21.14 20.66 9.96
CA ALA A 707 21.79 19.55 10.63
C ALA A 707 23.26 19.85 10.99
N LEU A 708 23.98 20.57 10.12
CA LEU A 708 25.39 20.93 10.30
C LEU A 708 25.56 22.25 11.06
N HIS A 709 24.67 23.21 10.82
CA HIS A 709 24.63 24.52 11.45
C HIS A 709 23.27 24.74 12.13
N PRO A 710 22.96 24.02 13.22
CA PRO A 710 21.73 24.27 13.97
C PRO A 710 21.57 25.76 14.31
N PRO A 711 20.37 26.34 14.09
CA PRO A 711 20.15 27.77 14.25
C PRO A 711 20.30 28.22 15.71
N GLN A 712 20.16 27.31 16.67
CA GLN A 712 20.46 27.53 18.08
C GLN A 712 21.46 26.48 18.56
N ARG A 713 22.35 26.87 19.48
CA ARG A 713 23.49 26.04 19.93
C ARG A 713 23.27 25.34 21.27
N ASP A 714 22.25 25.74 22.00
CA ASP A 714 21.95 25.34 23.37
C ASP A 714 20.76 24.37 23.47
N HIS A 715 19.85 24.35 22.49
CA HIS A 715 18.68 23.48 22.47
C HIS A 715 18.30 23.03 21.05
N LEU A 716 17.35 22.10 20.96
CA LEU A 716 16.76 21.65 19.70
C LEU A 716 15.81 22.74 19.15
N ALA A 717 16.21 23.42 18.08
CA ALA A 717 15.43 24.48 17.45
C ALA A 717 14.55 23.94 16.31
N VAL A 718 13.64 24.77 15.81
CA VAL A 718 12.80 24.44 14.64
C VAL A 718 13.16 25.34 13.46
N ALA A 719 13.14 24.78 12.26
CA ALA A 719 13.36 25.46 11.00
C ALA A 719 12.19 25.16 10.04
N HIS A 720 11.49 26.16 9.54
CA HIS A 720 10.43 25.99 8.54
C HIS A 720 11.02 26.03 7.14
N VAL A 721 10.66 25.09 6.27
CA VAL A 721 11.03 25.16 4.84
C VAL A 721 9.79 25.59 4.06
N THR A 722 9.76 26.85 3.68
CA THR A 722 8.65 27.48 2.98
C THR A 722 9.06 28.02 1.61
N GLY A 723 8.13 28.02 0.67
CA GLY A 723 8.37 28.47 -0.70
C GLY A 723 8.49 29.99 -0.78
N HIS A 724 9.53 30.48 -1.45
CA HIS A 724 9.77 31.89 -1.69
C HIS A 724 9.95 32.17 -3.19
N PRO A 725 8.93 32.72 -3.89
CA PRO A 725 7.59 33.01 -3.42
C PRO A 725 6.71 31.76 -3.29
N ARG A 726 5.59 31.86 -2.57
CA ARG A 726 4.52 30.86 -2.60
C ARG A 726 3.61 31.07 -3.81
N ILE A 727 3.45 30.03 -4.62
CA ILE A 727 2.54 30.02 -5.77
C ILE A 727 1.10 29.74 -5.32
N THR A 728 0.11 30.36 -5.94
CA THR A 728 -1.30 30.01 -5.70
C THR A 728 -1.74 28.79 -6.54
N PHE A 729 -2.79 28.08 -6.15
CA PHE A 729 -3.39 27.02 -6.98
C PHE A 729 -3.73 27.50 -8.39
N ASN A 730 -4.29 28.70 -8.49
CA ASN A 730 -4.58 29.34 -9.77
C ASN A 730 -3.35 29.56 -10.65
N GLN A 731 -2.23 30.00 -10.06
CA GLN A 731 -0.97 30.18 -10.81
C GLN A 731 -0.34 28.84 -11.17
N PHE A 732 -0.35 27.88 -10.25
CA PHE A 732 0.22 26.55 -10.44
C PHE A 732 -0.45 25.82 -11.61
N VAL A 733 -1.78 25.63 -11.55
CA VAL A 733 -2.48 24.93 -12.63
C VAL A 733 -2.67 25.81 -13.87
N GLY A 734 -2.84 27.13 -13.67
CA GLY A 734 -2.92 28.09 -14.77
C GLY A 734 -1.66 28.14 -15.65
N SER A 735 -0.50 27.77 -15.11
CA SER A 735 0.76 27.63 -15.87
C SER A 735 0.62 26.65 -17.04
N MET A 736 -0.26 25.63 -16.95
CA MET A 736 -0.49 24.70 -18.06
C MET A 736 -0.98 25.42 -19.32
N ARG A 737 -1.82 26.45 -19.17
CA ARG A 737 -2.29 27.25 -20.30
C ARG A 737 -1.14 28.03 -20.95
N ALA A 738 -0.21 28.54 -20.15
CA ALA A 738 0.97 29.25 -20.65
C ALA A 738 1.83 28.34 -21.54
N TYR A 739 1.86 27.03 -21.30
CA TYR A 739 2.58 26.02 -22.09
C TYR A 739 1.72 25.30 -23.13
N GLY A 740 0.53 25.82 -23.48
CA GLY A 740 -0.24 25.33 -24.62
C GLY A 740 -1.19 24.16 -24.34
N TYR A 741 -1.50 23.85 -23.08
CA TYR A 741 -2.62 22.96 -22.74
C TYR A 741 -3.95 23.71 -22.81
N ALA A 742 -4.99 23.07 -23.36
CA ALA A 742 -6.33 23.62 -23.41
C ALA A 742 -7.06 23.36 -22.08
N VAL A 743 -6.74 24.17 -21.06
CA VAL A 743 -7.41 24.13 -19.76
C VAL A 743 -8.07 25.47 -19.44
N GLU A 744 -9.34 25.43 -19.02
CA GLU A 744 -10.10 26.63 -18.63
C GLU A 744 -10.32 26.71 -17.11
N ARG A 745 -10.31 27.93 -16.58
CA ARG A 745 -10.59 28.16 -15.15
C ARG A 745 -12.09 28.23 -14.92
N THR A 746 -12.60 27.43 -13.98
CA THR A 746 -14.01 27.46 -13.56
C THR A 746 -14.13 27.62 -12.05
N ASP A 747 -15.32 27.90 -11.52
CA ASP A 747 -15.51 27.82 -10.07
C ASP A 747 -15.37 26.37 -9.56
N TYR A 748 -15.06 26.21 -8.27
CA TYR A 748 -14.86 24.89 -7.67
C TYR A 748 -16.11 24.00 -7.76
N PRO A 749 -17.34 24.47 -7.47
CA PRO A 749 -18.55 23.64 -7.61
C PRO A 749 -18.75 23.12 -9.03
N THR A 750 -18.55 23.95 -10.07
CA THR A 750 -18.66 23.55 -11.48
C THR A 750 -17.59 22.54 -11.85
N TRP A 751 -16.34 22.80 -11.45
CA TRP A 751 -15.24 21.87 -11.68
C TRP A 751 -15.49 20.51 -11.01
N ARG A 752 -15.93 20.53 -9.74
CA ARG A 752 -16.27 19.34 -8.96
C ARG A 752 -17.33 18.50 -9.65
N SER A 753 -18.43 19.13 -10.08
CA SER A 753 -19.52 18.44 -10.79
C SER A 753 -19.07 17.87 -12.13
N ALA A 754 -18.17 18.55 -12.84
CA ALA A 754 -17.63 18.02 -14.08
C ALA A 754 -16.68 16.83 -13.86
N LEU A 755 -15.83 16.88 -12.83
CA LEU A 755 -14.98 15.75 -12.46
C LEU A 755 -15.83 14.55 -12.01
N GLU A 756 -16.87 14.79 -11.21
CA GLU A 756 -17.85 13.78 -10.80
C GLU A 756 -18.47 13.11 -12.04
N LYS A 757 -18.96 13.90 -12.99
CA LYS A 757 -19.53 13.37 -14.25
C LYS A 757 -18.50 12.55 -15.05
N PHE A 758 -17.30 13.07 -15.23
CA PHE A 758 -16.22 12.43 -15.99
C PHE A 758 -15.88 11.04 -15.44
N VAL A 759 -15.81 10.91 -14.12
CA VAL A 759 -15.41 9.66 -13.45
C VAL A 759 -16.58 8.72 -13.22
N VAL A 760 -17.73 9.24 -12.76
CA VAL A 760 -18.84 8.42 -12.27
C VAL A 760 -19.86 8.12 -13.37
N GLU A 761 -20.20 9.10 -14.21
CA GLU A 761 -21.22 8.93 -15.25
C GLU A 761 -20.61 8.40 -16.55
N GLU A 762 -19.45 8.92 -16.94
CA GLU A 762 -18.78 8.57 -18.21
C GLU A 762 -17.80 7.39 -18.08
N SER A 763 -17.58 6.88 -16.86
CA SER A 763 -16.67 5.77 -16.54
C SER A 763 -15.25 5.94 -17.11
N GLN A 764 -14.78 7.19 -17.25
CA GLN A 764 -13.43 7.47 -17.73
C GLN A 764 -12.40 7.37 -16.60
N SER A 765 -11.19 6.89 -16.92
CA SER A 765 -10.09 6.85 -15.97
C SER A 765 -9.47 8.24 -15.82
N SER A 766 -9.45 8.78 -14.59
CA SER A 766 -8.70 10.01 -14.28
C SER A 766 -7.48 9.73 -13.40
N ALA A 767 -6.43 10.51 -13.56
CA ALA A 767 -5.28 10.52 -12.65
C ALA A 767 -5.67 10.87 -11.19
N LEU A 768 -6.78 11.57 -10.99
CA LEU A 768 -7.35 11.93 -9.68
C LEU A 768 -8.17 10.81 -9.04
N PHE A 769 -8.38 9.69 -9.73
CA PHE A 769 -9.21 8.59 -9.24
C PHE A 769 -8.85 8.08 -7.83
N PRO A 770 -7.56 7.91 -7.44
CA PRO A 770 -7.21 7.49 -6.08
C PRO A 770 -7.50 8.57 -5.00
N LEU A 771 -7.79 9.80 -5.42
CA LEU A 771 -7.84 11.00 -4.59
C LEU A 771 -9.21 11.68 -4.62
N LEU A 772 -10.24 11.04 -5.19
CA LEU A 772 -11.58 11.64 -5.34
C LEU A 772 -12.17 12.13 -4.01
N HIS A 773 -11.96 11.37 -2.94
CA HIS A 773 -12.37 11.77 -1.58
C HIS A 773 -11.80 13.11 -1.14
N PHE A 774 -10.57 13.41 -1.57
CA PHE A 774 -9.90 14.66 -1.23
C PHE A 774 -10.35 15.82 -2.13
N VAL A 775 -10.58 15.57 -3.42
CA VAL A 775 -10.88 16.65 -4.39
C VAL A 775 -12.37 16.94 -4.59
N LEU A 776 -13.27 16.05 -4.15
CA LEU A 776 -14.73 16.21 -4.28
C LEU A 776 -15.41 16.72 -3.00
N ASP A 777 -14.72 16.74 -1.86
CA ASP A 777 -15.25 17.26 -0.60
C ASP A 777 -15.15 18.80 -0.58
N ASN A 778 -14.25 19.39 0.22
CA ASN A 778 -14.08 20.84 0.33
C ASN A 778 -12.64 21.26 0.01
N LEU A 779 -12.19 20.93 -1.20
CA LEU A 779 -10.82 21.19 -1.65
C LEU A 779 -10.34 22.64 -1.38
N PRO A 780 -11.14 23.71 -1.59
CA PRO A 780 -10.71 25.07 -1.25
C PRO A 780 -10.44 25.27 0.24
N GLN A 781 -11.17 24.62 1.15
CA GLN A 781 -10.87 24.71 2.58
C GLN A 781 -9.70 23.79 2.96
N ASP A 782 -9.69 22.57 2.44
CA ASP A 782 -8.70 21.53 2.75
C ASP A 782 -7.30 21.86 2.22
N THR A 783 -7.19 22.86 1.33
CA THR A 783 -5.92 23.35 0.78
C THR A 783 -5.41 24.62 1.45
N LYS A 784 -6.09 25.13 2.49
CA LYS A 784 -5.59 26.26 3.28
C LYS A 784 -4.32 25.82 4.01
N ALA A 785 -3.30 26.68 4.01
CA ALA A 785 -2.05 26.45 4.72
C ALA A 785 -1.61 27.75 5.41
N PRO A 786 -1.02 27.68 6.62
CA PRO A 786 -0.54 28.88 7.30
C PRO A 786 0.70 29.45 6.59
N GLU A 787 0.83 30.76 6.59
CA GLU A 787 2.08 31.47 6.30
C GLU A 787 3.07 31.22 7.45
N LEU A 788 4.35 31.11 7.12
CA LEU A 788 5.39 30.61 8.01
C LEU A 788 6.58 31.57 8.03
N ASP A 789 7.07 31.87 9.22
CA ASP A 789 8.36 32.53 9.42
C ASP A 789 9.48 31.50 9.29
N ASP A 790 10.54 31.82 8.54
CA ASP A 790 11.67 30.92 8.30
C ASP A 790 13.03 31.53 8.71
N ALA A 791 13.03 32.47 9.66
CA ALA A 791 14.23 33.15 10.13
C ALA A 791 15.36 32.21 10.58
N ASN A 792 15.07 31.08 11.24
CA ASN A 792 16.05 30.08 11.63
C ASN A 792 16.58 29.30 10.42
N THR A 793 15.74 29.01 9.42
CA THR A 793 16.19 28.47 8.12
C THR A 793 17.18 29.41 7.46
N VAL A 794 16.84 30.70 7.34
CA VAL A 794 17.70 31.74 6.76
C VAL A 794 19.03 31.84 7.52
N LYS A 795 19.00 31.79 8.85
CA LYS A 795 20.21 31.80 9.69
C LYS A 795 21.14 30.62 9.37
N SER A 796 20.59 29.41 9.33
CA SER A 796 21.36 28.19 9.07
C SER A 796 21.95 28.18 7.66
N LEU A 797 21.19 28.62 6.65
CA LEU A 797 21.66 28.74 5.26
C LEU A 797 22.78 29.77 5.08
N ASN A 798 22.72 30.89 5.81
CA ASN A 798 23.79 31.89 5.79
C ASN A 798 25.09 31.32 6.37
N GLU A 799 25.03 30.58 7.48
CA GLU A 799 26.22 29.92 8.05
C GLU A 799 26.75 28.82 7.12
N ASP A 800 25.87 28.05 6.48
CA ASP A 800 26.21 26.94 5.57
C ASP A 800 26.84 27.40 4.23
N THR A 801 26.81 28.70 3.94
CA THR A 801 27.47 29.28 2.76
C THR A 801 28.97 28.98 2.76
N VAL A 802 29.60 28.82 3.94
CA VAL A 802 31.02 28.46 4.05
C VAL A 802 31.32 27.09 3.44
N LEU A 803 30.39 26.14 3.54
CA LEU A 803 30.57 24.77 3.04
C LEU A 803 30.14 24.61 1.59
N THR A 804 29.11 25.36 1.16
CA THR A 804 28.49 25.23 -0.17
C THR A 804 29.02 26.23 -1.19
N GLN A 805 29.68 27.31 -0.75
CA GLN A 805 30.10 28.44 -1.58
C GLN A 805 28.95 29.10 -2.37
N GLN A 806 27.70 28.89 -1.91
CA GLN A 806 26.49 29.40 -2.52
C GLN A 806 25.57 29.96 -1.44
N ASN A 807 25.24 31.25 -1.51
CA ASN A 807 24.21 31.81 -0.64
C ASN A 807 22.83 31.59 -1.29
N VAL A 808 22.03 30.72 -0.67
CA VAL A 808 20.65 30.44 -1.05
C VAL A 808 19.65 30.84 0.04
N SER A 809 20.06 31.75 0.94
CA SER A 809 19.26 32.16 2.10
C SER A 809 18.06 33.03 1.75
N SER A 810 17.89 33.42 0.49
CA SER A 810 16.68 34.07 -0.01
C SER A 810 15.50 33.10 -0.15
N GLY A 811 15.73 31.80 0.04
CA GLY A 811 14.74 30.76 -0.16
C GLY A 811 14.59 30.34 -1.63
N ALA A 812 13.77 29.33 -1.86
CA ALA A 812 13.34 28.90 -3.19
C ALA A 812 11.86 28.50 -3.18
N GLY A 813 11.11 28.97 -4.17
CA GLY A 813 9.72 28.60 -4.42
C GLY A 813 9.56 27.91 -5.78
N VAL A 814 8.31 27.54 -6.08
CA VAL A 814 7.93 27.05 -7.41
C VAL A 814 7.24 28.19 -8.15
N GLU A 815 7.80 28.62 -9.26
CA GLU A 815 7.21 29.63 -10.15
C GLU A 815 6.77 29.01 -11.48
N GLU A 816 6.13 29.78 -12.37
CA GLU A 816 5.65 29.29 -13.68
C GLU A 816 6.76 28.59 -14.50
N GLU A 817 8.00 29.07 -14.43
CA GLU A 817 9.14 28.44 -15.11
C GLU A 817 9.47 27.06 -14.51
N THR A 818 9.51 26.96 -13.19
CA THR A 818 9.70 25.68 -12.48
C THR A 818 8.55 24.70 -12.75
N VAL A 819 7.32 25.19 -12.81
CA VAL A 819 6.17 24.36 -13.26
C VAL A 819 6.38 23.88 -14.69
N GLY A 820 6.94 24.72 -15.57
CA GLY A 820 7.35 24.33 -16.92
C GLY A 820 8.36 23.20 -16.93
N VAL A 821 9.38 23.23 -16.06
CA VAL A 821 10.34 22.13 -15.87
C VAL A 821 9.63 20.85 -15.43
N TYR A 822 8.67 20.95 -14.50
CA TYR A 822 7.88 19.79 -14.04
C TYR A 822 7.03 19.21 -15.17
N ILE A 823 6.34 20.06 -15.94
CA ILE A 823 5.57 19.62 -17.11
C ILE A 823 6.48 18.94 -18.13
N SER A 824 7.66 19.49 -18.38
CA SER A 824 8.66 18.92 -19.30
C SER A 824 9.07 17.51 -18.87
N TYR A 825 9.29 17.31 -17.57
CA TYR A 825 9.55 15.99 -16.99
C TYR A 825 8.38 15.03 -17.21
N LEU A 826 7.16 15.45 -16.85
CA LEU A 826 5.96 14.62 -16.99
C LEU A 826 5.68 14.22 -18.45
N VAL A 827 5.96 15.10 -19.41
CA VAL A 827 5.86 14.79 -20.85
C VAL A 827 6.93 13.79 -21.26
N LYS A 828 8.18 14.01 -20.84
CA LYS A 828 9.32 13.18 -21.25
C LYS A 828 9.23 11.74 -20.74
N ILE A 829 8.62 11.53 -19.58
CA ILE A 829 8.37 10.18 -19.01
C ILE A 829 7.03 9.57 -19.46
N GLY A 830 6.25 10.26 -20.30
CA GLY A 830 4.96 9.79 -20.81
C GLY A 830 3.81 9.82 -19.80
N PHE A 831 3.96 10.55 -18.68
CA PHE A 831 2.89 10.69 -17.69
C PHE A 831 1.80 11.67 -18.14
N LEU A 832 2.21 12.76 -18.80
CA LEU A 832 1.35 13.80 -19.36
C LEU A 832 1.55 13.85 -20.88
N PRO A 833 0.49 13.99 -21.71
CA PRO A 833 0.66 14.14 -23.15
C PRO A 833 1.35 15.47 -23.48
N ALA A 834 2.10 15.54 -24.58
CA ALA A 834 2.69 16.80 -25.03
C ALA A 834 1.59 17.85 -25.33
N PRO A 835 1.83 19.14 -25.05
CA PRO A 835 0.88 20.20 -25.36
C PRO A 835 0.69 20.32 -26.88
N TYR A 836 -0.55 20.56 -27.30
CA TYR A 836 -0.95 20.65 -28.72
C TYR A 836 -1.40 22.05 -29.16
N GLY A 837 -1.57 22.98 -28.21
CA GLY A 837 -2.00 24.36 -28.46
C GLY A 837 -0.84 25.35 -28.64
N GLN A 838 -1.20 26.62 -28.90
CA GLN A 838 -0.23 27.73 -28.92
C GLN A 838 0.14 28.12 -27.48
N GLY A 839 1.44 28.16 -27.17
CA GLY A 839 1.96 28.54 -25.85
C GLY A 839 3.48 28.75 -25.88
N LYS A 840 4.06 29.07 -24.73
CA LYS A 840 5.51 29.08 -24.51
C LYS A 840 6.08 27.68 -24.75
N ALA A 841 7.29 27.62 -25.28
CA ALA A 841 8.02 26.35 -25.36
C ALA A 841 8.29 25.82 -23.96
N LEU A 842 8.15 24.50 -23.78
CA LEU A 842 8.52 23.83 -22.55
C LEU A 842 10.05 23.93 -22.33
N PRO A 843 10.51 24.20 -21.09
CA PRO A 843 11.93 24.19 -20.76
C PRO A 843 12.62 22.89 -21.20
N ALA A 844 13.80 23.00 -21.81
CA ALA A 844 14.57 21.83 -22.18
C ALA A 844 15.15 21.17 -20.93
N ILE A 845 14.88 19.87 -20.75
CA ILE A 845 15.44 19.06 -19.67
C ILE A 845 16.19 17.85 -20.23
N GLU A 846 17.27 17.47 -19.56
CA GLU A 846 18.05 16.28 -19.90
C GLU A 846 17.76 15.16 -18.89
N LEU A 847 17.42 13.99 -19.41
CA LEU A 847 17.28 12.75 -18.66
C LEU A 847 18.07 11.69 -19.43
N SER A 848 18.89 10.91 -18.74
CA SER A 848 19.64 9.82 -19.37
C SER A 848 18.69 8.71 -19.84
N ASP A 849 19.10 7.95 -20.85
CA ASP A 849 18.35 6.77 -21.31
C ASP A 849 18.18 5.74 -20.19
N GLU A 850 19.19 5.60 -19.32
CA GLU A 850 19.11 4.74 -18.13
C GLU A 850 18.04 5.22 -17.15
N THR A 851 17.98 6.53 -16.88
CA THR A 851 16.95 7.14 -16.03
C THR A 851 15.56 6.91 -16.60
N LEU A 852 15.37 7.13 -17.91
CA LEU A 852 14.09 6.88 -18.57
C LEU A 852 13.68 5.42 -18.50
N ALA A 853 14.59 4.48 -18.81
CA ALA A 853 14.32 3.05 -18.72
C ALA A 853 13.91 2.62 -17.31
N LEU A 854 14.59 3.15 -16.28
CA LEU A 854 14.24 2.90 -14.88
C LEU A 854 12.84 3.40 -14.55
N ILE A 855 12.50 4.64 -14.92
CA ILE A 855 11.17 5.23 -14.67
C ILE A 855 10.08 4.42 -15.39
N THR A 856 10.28 4.08 -16.68
CA THR A 856 9.33 3.27 -17.46
C THR A 856 9.16 1.86 -16.90
N SER A 857 10.19 1.29 -16.25
CA SER A 857 10.09 0.01 -15.53
C SER A 857 9.31 0.08 -14.19
N GLY A 858 8.87 1.28 -13.81
CA GLY A 858 8.13 1.57 -12.58
C GLY A 858 9.01 1.94 -11.38
N ALA A 859 10.28 2.26 -11.58
CA ALA A 859 11.13 2.81 -10.51
C ALA A 859 10.70 4.24 -10.15
N GLY A 860 10.75 4.60 -8.86
CA GLY A 860 10.40 5.95 -8.38
C GLY A 860 8.96 6.10 -7.85
N GLY A 861 8.08 5.11 -8.05
CA GLY A 861 6.76 5.08 -7.41
C GLY A 861 6.84 4.75 -5.91
N ARG A 862 5.84 5.19 -5.10
CA ARG A 862 5.83 5.02 -3.62
C ARG A 862 6.00 3.57 -3.14
N GLY A 863 5.65 2.58 -3.96
CA GLY A 863 5.80 1.15 -3.65
C GLY A 863 7.23 0.58 -3.78
N SER A 864 8.21 1.33 -4.29
CA SER A 864 9.59 0.86 -4.49
C SER A 864 10.45 0.84 -3.21
N ALA A 865 9.91 1.36 -2.10
CA ALA A 865 10.61 1.55 -0.83
C ALA A 865 10.36 0.45 0.24
N ASN A 866 9.59 -0.60 -0.09
CA ASN A 866 9.46 -1.79 0.77
C ASN A 866 10.42 -2.87 0.29
#